data_AF-A0A918TIR7-F1
#
_entry.id   AF-A0A918TIR7-F1
#
_cell.length_a   1.000
_cell.length_b   1.000
_cell.length_c   1.000
_cell.angle_alpha   90.00
_cell.angle_beta   90.00
_cell.angle_gamma   90.00
#
_symmetry.space_group_name_H-M   'P 1'
#
loop_
_entity.id
_entity.type
_entity.pdbx_description
1 polymer ?
#
loop_
_entity_poly.entity_id
_entity_poly.type
_entity_poly.pdbx_seq_one_letter_code
_entity_poly.pdbx_strand_id
1 'polypeptide(L)'
;MLPAALMAKDDQAFCDGKYALAQEMLDAAYGPFGTLYPGGERYGPGHLGGLIDLYRLLEGLPDLNFRQPFYYDSREAEKEGEFPAYYFTWFDELPPEGRKEALEFAVQVATRRSDVPLSRQTRSIVRTYLNRMTLAGPPGWWLDPAIVKQRRIDEFYGDAFPNIADVAGKEPFLDWVQYTLSISQQPSAIVWRYRVPYFGERGTLPKNLLEDIERKAELYQSPAWDVLRNIAGSSSSNYSSSATAKLPEKIRDCAASDAEYAKTMIQTYEEMRRSWLPYDTWAKRRPDLLGPFPVLAALPDAMKKHAIMNMTLLTIVSARDPGQAKVVSQVLMELASYTDDPELLSWVNVARGYVATSYPELLDLYRQTPIDARSFRMLNLFSVAELQELAGAVSARPEEKILILRAVAARQFALDDSDGAERTLYELARLDQDSAPKRRYHAPQEVRVALRLLDMGKPSVWLRSAGTPFARDFGLQLRMDSRESIDLGLEFQTGAFLNRDYEYYMLQKPSYGGGVPAMWRALRRHDFPSVPDLETFFPTGPQDRYSQRFPVLTLLAWDEVHQLGVCHGLSQRLAEVIIHWADESSDGWFDNWTDQDEMMAEALRKIVVMGRYASGALVDGKPAGQQAFALLQSRFPDTQAAKATPYWYFQDQGCRK
;
A
#
# COMPACT_ATOMS: atom_id res chain seq x y z
N MET A 1 15.43 -28.43 -0.76
CA MET A 1 15.98 -28.30 0.61
C MET A 1 17.17 -27.36 0.51
N LEU A 2 16.97 -26.07 0.79
CA LEU A 2 18.07 -25.12 0.98
C LEU A 2 18.60 -25.29 2.42
N PRO A 3 19.92 -25.18 2.66
CA PRO A 3 20.48 -25.43 3.97
C PRO A 3 20.03 -24.34 4.96
N ALA A 4 19.47 -24.77 6.09
CA ALA A 4 19.01 -23.96 7.21
C ALA A 4 20.12 -23.17 7.96
N ALA A 5 21.28 -22.96 7.33
CA ALA A 5 22.49 -22.45 7.97
C ALA A 5 22.65 -20.91 7.93
N LEU A 6 21.62 -20.18 7.50
CA LEU A 6 21.61 -18.71 7.55
C LEU A 6 20.60 -18.13 8.56
N MET A 7 19.95 -18.97 9.37
CA MET A 7 19.03 -18.52 10.43
C MET A 7 19.73 -18.24 11.77
N ALA A 8 20.95 -17.68 11.74
CA ALA A 8 21.52 -17.04 12.91
C ALA A 8 20.98 -15.60 12.95
N LYS A 9 19.85 -15.44 13.65
CA LYS A 9 19.34 -14.16 14.10
C LYS A 9 20.24 -13.69 15.26
N ASP A 10 21.45 -13.27 14.94
CA ASP A 10 22.34 -12.60 15.89
C ASP A 10 22.30 -11.10 15.56
N ASP A 11 21.91 -10.30 16.55
CA ASP A 11 21.86 -8.83 16.59
C ASP A 11 23.24 -8.15 16.40
N GLN A 12 24.21 -8.82 15.76
CA GLN A 12 25.45 -8.18 15.33
C GLN A 12 25.17 -7.38 14.06
N ALA A 13 25.20 -6.05 14.19
CA ALA A 13 25.21 -5.14 13.06
C ALA A 13 26.25 -5.61 12.03
N PHE A 14 25.90 -5.62 10.74
CA PHE A 14 26.80 -6.04 9.67
C PHE A 14 28.16 -5.32 9.78
N CYS A 15 29.25 -6.10 9.81
CA CYS A 15 30.61 -5.60 10.05
C CYS A 15 30.78 -4.78 11.34
N ASP A 16 30.11 -5.17 12.44
CA ASP A 16 30.11 -4.48 13.74
C ASP A 16 29.80 -2.97 13.64
N GLY A 17 28.96 -2.59 12.66
CA GLY A 17 28.57 -1.20 12.44
C GLY A 17 29.61 -0.34 11.70
N LYS A 18 30.67 -0.93 11.13
CA LYS A 18 31.70 -0.21 10.35
C LYS A 18 31.10 0.78 9.34
N TYR A 19 30.05 0.37 8.63
CA TYR A 19 29.43 1.15 7.56
C TYR A 19 28.19 1.95 8.00
N ALA A 20 27.95 2.09 9.31
CA ALA A 20 26.72 2.72 9.83
C ALA A 20 26.51 4.15 9.30
N LEU A 21 27.58 4.94 9.17
CA LEU A 21 27.49 6.30 8.64
C LEU A 21 27.09 6.31 7.15
N ALA A 22 27.70 5.44 6.35
CA ALA A 22 27.36 5.29 4.94
C ALA A 22 25.91 4.81 4.77
N GLN A 23 25.46 3.88 5.61
CA GLN A 23 24.08 3.41 5.65
C GLN A 23 23.10 4.55 5.97
N GLU A 24 23.40 5.38 6.97
CA GLU A 24 22.57 6.54 7.33
C GLU A 24 22.44 7.53 6.16
N MET A 25 23.52 7.81 5.44
CA MET A 25 23.51 8.70 4.27
C MET A 25 22.72 8.11 3.10
N LEU A 26 22.85 6.81 2.85
CA LEU A 26 22.08 6.11 1.82
C LEU A 26 20.59 6.06 2.15
N ASP A 27 20.24 5.80 3.41
CA ASP A 27 18.87 5.81 3.89
C ASP A 27 18.24 7.20 3.79
N ALA A 28 18.99 8.25 4.10
CA ALA A 28 18.53 9.62 3.89
C ALA A 28 18.31 9.95 2.40
N ALA A 29 19.19 9.47 1.52
CA ALA A 29 19.13 9.76 0.08
C ALA A 29 18.02 8.96 -0.63
N TYR A 30 17.80 7.69 -0.27
CA TYR A 30 16.83 6.80 -0.91
C TYR A 30 15.49 6.70 -0.19
N GLY A 31 15.45 6.97 1.12
CA GLY A 31 14.30 6.62 1.96
C GLY A 31 12.95 7.15 1.49
N PRO A 32 12.82 8.42 1.07
CA PRO A 32 11.52 8.98 0.71
C PRO A 32 10.83 8.27 -0.47
N PHE A 33 11.57 7.86 -1.50
CA PHE A 33 10.97 7.35 -2.75
C PHE A 33 11.55 6.03 -3.26
N GLY A 34 12.62 5.51 -2.66
CA GLY A 34 13.35 4.36 -3.17
C GLY A 34 14.18 4.67 -4.41
N THR A 35 14.46 5.95 -4.65
CA THR A 35 15.36 6.48 -5.67
C THR A 35 16.08 7.69 -5.09
N LEU A 36 17.12 8.19 -5.76
CA LEU A 36 17.80 9.44 -5.38
C LEU A 36 16.96 10.71 -5.65
N TYR A 37 15.65 10.57 -5.89
CA TYR A 37 14.77 11.71 -6.06
C TYR A 37 14.45 12.35 -4.70
N PRO A 38 14.67 13.66 -4.49
CA PRO A 38 14.42 14.30 -3.20
C PRO A 38 12.99 14.86 -3.03
N GLY A 39 12.04 14.63 -3.95
CA GLY A 39 10.62 15.01 -3.76
C GLY A 39 10.20 16.43 -4.17
N GLY A 40 11.14 17.37 -4.34
CA GLY A 40 10.86 18.75 -4.75
C GLY A 40 10.25 19.65 -3.65
N GLU A 41 9.85 20.88 -4.00
CA GLU A 41 9.49 22.00 -3.09
C GLU A 41 8.61 21.64 -1.90
N ARG A 42 7.55 20.87 -2.13
CA ARG A 42 6.45 20.67 -1.17
C ARG A 42 6.69 19.53 -0.17
N TYR A 43 7.82 18.82 -0.22
CA TYR A 43 8.20 17.84 0.83
C TYR A 43 9.25 18.39 1.80
N GLY A 44 9.59 19.68 1.70
CA GLY A 44 10.54 20.34 2.60
C GLY A 44 12.01 20.11 2.23
N PRO A 45 12.93 20.91 2.81
CA PRO A 45 14.35 20.93 2.43
C PRO A 45 15.15 19.72 2.95
N GLY A 46 14.55 18.86 3.79
CA GLY A 46 15.25 17.74 4.42
C GLY A 46 15.75 16.67 3.43
N HIS A 47 15.07 16.50 2.30
CA HIS A 47 15.32 15.38 1.39
C HIS A 47 16.51 15.59 0.45
N LEU A 48 16.83 16.83 0.07
CA LEU A 48 18.05 17.10 -0.71
C LEU A 48 19.31 16.94 0.14
N GLY A 49 19.19 17.11 1.46
CA GLY A 49 20.31 16.96 2.39
C GLY A 49 20.99 15.59 2.30
N GLY A 50 20.21 14.51 2.19
CA GLY A 50 20.75 13.16 1.99
C GLY A 50 21.52 13.02 0.67
N LEU A 51 21.07 13.67 -0.40
CA LEU A 51 21.78 13.64 -1.69
C LEU A 51 23.11 14.41 -1.64
N ILE A 52 23.16 15.52 -0.91
CA ILE A 52 24.40 16.30 -0.69
C ILE A 52 25.41 15.44 0.09
N ASP A 53 24.98 14.86 1.21
CA ASP A 53 25.84 14.00 2.03
C ASP A 53 26.33 12.78 1.23
N LEU A 54 25.48 12.18 0.38
CA LEU A 54 25.88 11.08 -0.49
C LEU A 54 26.96 11.48 -1.51
N TYR A 55 26.82 12.64 -2.16
CA TYR A 55 27.88 13.14 -3.04
C TYR A 55 29.19 13.32 -2.28
N ARG A 56 29.12 13.95 -1.09
CA ARG A 56 30.29 14.16 -0.24
C ARG A 56 30.95 12.83 0.13
N LEU A 57 30.17 11.83 0.51
CA LEU A 57 30.65 10.49 0.80
C LEU A 57 31.40 9.88 -0.40
N LEU A 58 30.80 9.92 -1.59
CA LEU A 58 31.38 9.33 -2.80
C LEU A 58 32.66 10.06 -3.24
N GLU A 59 32.78 11.36 -2.98
CA GLU A 59 33.98 12.16 -3.25
C GLU A 59 35.02 12.12 -2.12
N GLY A 60 34.76 11.40 -1.02
CA GLY A 60 35.65 11.35 0.14
C GLY A 60 35.76 12.67 0.91
N LEU A 61 34.71 13.50 0.85
CA LEU A 61 34.60 14.75 1.60
C LEU A 61 34.06 14.49 3.03
N PRO A 62 34.42 15.31 4.03
CA PRO A 62 33.93 15.15 5.40
C PRO A 62 32.41 15.20 5.52
N ASP A 63 31.82 14.44 6.44
CA ASP A 63 30.39 14.54 6.74
C ASP A 63 30.06 15.91 7.36
N LEU A 64 29.12 16.64 6.75
CA LEU A 64 28.60 17.91 7.29
C LEU A 64 27.17 17.77 7.83
N ASN A 65 26.60 16.57 7.73
CA ASN A 65 25.31 16.18 8.27
C ASN A 65 24.14 16.99 7.71
N PHE A 66 24.09 17.18 6.40
CA PHE A 66 22.97 17.84 5.73
C PHE A 66 21.66 17.03 5.82
N ARG A 67 21.74 15.70 5.99
CA ARG A 67 20.60 14.77 6.08
C ARG A 67 19.65 14.99 7.25
N GLN A 68 20.06 15.68 8.32
CA GLN A 68 19.21 15.86 9.51
C GLN A 68 17.85 16.46 9.16
N PRO A 69 16.73 15.83 9.52
CA PRO A 69 15.40 16.30 9.15
C PRO A 69 15.18 17.72 9.64
N PHE A 70 14.55 18.51 8.78
CA PHE A 70 14.06 19.82 9.16
C PHE A 70 12.77 19.65 9.96
N TYR A 71 12.87 19.49 11.28
CA TYR A 71 11.69 19.48 12.15
C TYR A 71 11.09 20.89 12.19
N TYR A 72 9.93 21.04 11.55
CA TYR A 72 9.04 22.17 11.76
C TYR A 72 8.24 21.89 13.04
N ASP A 73 8.84 22.16 14.20
CA ASP A 73 8.04 22.42 15.40
C ASP A 73 7.84 23.93 15.48
N SER A 74 6.63 24.38 15.12
CA SER A 74 6.28 25.79 15.17
C SER A 74 6.43 26.41 16.57
N ARG A 75 6.43 25.59 17.64
CA ARG A 75 6.58 26.04 19.02
C ARG A 75 8.03 26.17 19.49
N GLU A 76 8.96 25.38 18.94
CA GLU A 76 10.40 25.55 19.19
C GLU A 76 11.00 26.63 18.29
N ALA A 77 10.57 26.71 17.03
CA ALA A 77 10.98 27.75 16.09
C ALA A 77 10.65 29.18 16.60
N GLU A 78 9.51 29.36 17.28
CA GLU A 78 9.15 30.62 17.94
C GLU A 78 10.01 30.95 19.18
N LYS A 79 10.52 29.94 19.89
CA LYS A 79 11.38 30.14 21.07
C LYS A 79 12.82 30.47 20.70
N GLU A 80 13.33 29.91 19.60
CA GLU A 80 14.69 30.17 19.12
C GLU A 80 14.77 31.38 18.16
N GLY A 81 13.63 31.99 17.80
CA GLY A 81 13.58 33.12 16.86
C GLY A 81 13.90 32.73 15.40
N GLU A 82 13.89 31.43 15.09
CA GLU A 82 14.24 30.88 13.79
C GLU A 82 12.98 30.61 12.95
N PHE A 83 12.48 31.63 12.23
CA PHE A 83 11.34 31.47 11.31
C PHE A 83 11.81 31.05 9.88
N PRO A 84 11.45 29.85 9.38
CA PRO A 84 11.96 29.33 8.10
C PRO A 84 11.09 29.69 6.89
N ALA A 85 9.82 30.04 7.10
CA ALA A 85 8.91 30.47 6.02
C ALA A 85 9.46 31.70 5.29
N TYR A 86 10.33 32.49 5.94
CA TYR A 86 11.00 33.66 5.39
C TYR A 86 12.13 33.32 4.41
N TYR A 87 12.80 32.17 4.52
CA TYR A 87 13.94 31.83 3.63
C TYR A 87 13.49 31.37 2.24
N PHE A 88 12.28 30.81 2.13
CA PHE A 88 11.71 30.44 0.82
C PHE A 88 11.29 31.68 0.04
N THR A 89 10.74 32.71 0.70
CA THR A 89 10.37 33.99 0.06
C THR A 89 11.61 34.83 -0.27
N TRP A 90 12.65 34.80 0.57
CA TRP A 90 13.89 35.57 0.31
C TRP A 90 14.60 35.20 -0.98
N PHE A 91 14.72 33.91 -1.33
CA PHE A 91 15.39 33.55 -2.59
C PHE A 91 14.66 34.11 -3.81
N ASP A 92 13.33 34.11 -3.79
CA ASP A 92 12.51 34.61 -4.89
C ASP A 92 12.47 36.15 -4.92
N GLU A 93 12.70 36.80 -3.78
CA GLU A 93 12.83 38.26 -3.63
C GLU A 93 14.22 38.79 -4.02
N LEU A 94 15.24 37.94 -4.12
CA LEU A 94 16.59 38.35 -4.53
C LEU A 94 16.65 38.72 -6.02
N PRO A 95 17.38 39.79 -6.38
CA PRO A 95 17.68 40.07 -7.79
C PRO A 95 18.41 38.89 -8.44
N PRO A 96 18.37 38.74 -9.78
CA PRO A 96 19.04 37.63 -10.49
C PRO A 96 20.48 37.39 -10.04
N GLU A 97 21.28 38.45 -9.87
CA GLU A 97 22.66 38.38 -9.42
C GLU A 97 22.78 37.82 -8.00
N GLY A 98 21.94 38.31 -7.07
CA GLY A 98 21.91 37.81 -5.70
C GLY A 98 21.49 36.34 -5.60
N ARG A 99 20.59 35.87 -6.48
CA ARG A 99 20.24 34.45 -6.58
C ARG A 99 21.42 33.59 -7.07
N LYS A 100 22.20 34.11 -8.01
CA LYS A 100 23.41 33.43 -8.50
C LYS A 100 24.48 33.33 -7.40
N GLU A 101 24.76 34.43 -6.71
CA GLU A 101 25.72 34.45 -5.60
C GLU A 101 25.30 33.49 -4.47
N ALA A 102 24.02 33.47 -4.11
CA ALA A 102 23.47 32.55 -3.12
C ALA A 102 23.64 31.08 -3.54
N LEU A 103 23.47 30.78 -4.83
CA LEU A 103 23.66 29.46 -5.39
C LEU A 103 25.15 29.05 -5.39
N GLU A 104 26.04 29.94 -5.81
CA GLU A 104 27.49 29.72 -5.78
C GLU A 104 27.99 29.49 -4.34
N PHE A 105 27.51 30.28 -3.39
CA PHE A 105 27.77 30.07 -1.96
C PHE A 105 27.30 28.67 -1.50
N ALA A 106 26.09 28.28 -1.88
CA ALA A 106 25.54 26.99 -1.48
C ALA A 106 26.36 25.82 -2.05
N VAL A 107 26.80 25.91 -3.31
CA VAL A 107 27.70 24.94 -3.94
C VAL A 107 29.04 24.91 -3.22
N GLN A 108 29.65 26.06 -2.94
CA GLN A 108 30.93 26.15 -2.22
C GLN A 108 30.86 25.48 -0.85
N VAL A 109 29.78 25.69 -0.10
CA VAL A 109 29.59 25.06 1.21
C VAL A 109 29.34 23.55 1.06
N ALA A 110 28.58 23.11 0.05
CA ALA A 110 28.30 21.70 -0.20
C ALA A 110 29.54 20.90 -0.63
N THR A 111 30.53 21.54 -1.27
CA THR A 111 31.76 20.88 -1.77
C THR A 111 33.00 21.17 -0.92
N ARG A 112 32.88 21.96 0.15
CA ARG A 112 34.01 22.32 1.01
C ARG A 112 34.70 21.08 1.60
N ARG A 113 36.03 21.16 1.72
CA ARG A 113 36.87 20.09 2.29
C ARG A 113 37.09 20.17 3.80
N SER A 114 36.63 21.24 4.44
CA SER A 114 36.72 21.40 5.89
C SER A 114 35.73 20.50 6.62
N ASP A 115 36.20 19.87 7.71
CA ASP A 115 35.45 19.05 8.67
C ASP A 115 34.78 19.87 9.78
N VAL A 116 34.98 21.19 9.83
CA VAL A 116 34.40 22.07 10.85
C VAL A 116 32.86 21.98 10.84
N PRO A 117 32.17 21.57 11.90
CA PRO A 117 30.72 21.43 11.87
C PRO A 117 30.01 22.70 11.41
N LEU A 118 29.08 22.56 10.45
CA LEU A 118 28.22 23.67 10.06
C LEU A 118 27.21 23.98 11.17
N SER A 119 26.77 25.23 11.28
CA SER A 119 25.60 25.55 12.11
C SER A 119 24.33 24.95 11.47
N ARG A 120 23.31 24.71 12.29
CA ARG A 120 21.98 24.27 11.82
C ARG A 120 21.42 25.24 10.78
N GLN A 121 21.57 26.54 11.03
CA GLN A 121 21.13 27.62 10.14
C GLN A 121 21.83 27.55 8.78
N THR A 122 23.17 27.42 8.74
CA THR A 122 23.91 27.32 7.46
C THR A 122 23.50 26.09 6.67
N ARG A 123 23.34 24.93 7.31
CA ARG A 123 22.81 23.73 6.64
C ARG A 123 21.42 23.97 6.05
N SER A 124 20.56 24.68 6.78
CA SER A 124 19.21 25.00 6.33
C SER A 124 19.23 25.91 5.10
N ILE A 125 20.01 27.00 5.15
CA ILE A 125 20.15 27.96 4.04
C ILE A 125 20.64 27.26 2.77
N VAL A 126 21.73 26.49 2.88
CA VAL A 126 22.32 25.75 1.75
C VAL A 126 21.29 24.77 1.18
N ARG A 127 20.59 23.99 2.01
CA ARG A 127 19.56 23.07 1.53
C ARG A 127 18.42 23.80 0.84
N THR A 128 17.96 24.94 1.35
CA THR A 128 16.90 25.73 0.73
C THR A 128 17.30 26.23 -0.66
N TYR A 129 18.49 26.83 -0.79
CA TYR A 129 19.00 27.31 -2.08
C TYR A 129 19.22 26.17 -3.08
N LEU A 130 19.79 25.05 -2.63
CA LEU A 130 19.97 23.89 -3.50
C LEU A 130 18.62 23.19 -3.81
N ASN A 131 17.64 23.22 -2.91
CA ASN A 131 16.32 22.62 -3.15
C ASN A 131 15.58 23.34 -4.29
N ARG A 132 15.83 24.64 -4.50
CA ARG A 132 15.31 25.38 -5.67
C ARG A 132 15.79 24.77 -7.00
N MET A 133 16.94 24.09 -7.01
CA MET A 133 17.48 23.41 -8.19
C MET A 133 16.74 22.11 -8.50
N THR A 134 16.00 21.56 -7.54
CA THR A 134 15.16 20.37 -7.73
C THR A 134 13.84 20.70 -8.40
N LEU A 135 13.53 21.97 -8.70
CA LEU A 135 12.18 22.44 -8.95
C LEU A 135 11.62 22.25 -10.35
N ALA A 136 12.40 22.31 -11.42
CA ALA A 136 11.76 22.39 -12.74
C ALA A 136 12.66 22.00 -13.90
N GLY A 137 12.01 21.46 -14.92
CA GLY A 137 12.53 21.24 -16.27
C GLY A 137 12.49 19.75 -16.69
N PRO A 138 12.25 19.48 -17.98
CA PRO A 138 12.43 18.13 -18.53
C PRO A 138 13.89 17.68 -18.37
N PRO A 139 14.20 16.37 -18.45
CA PRO A 139 15.58 15.89 -18.41
C PRO A 139 16.50 16.68 -19.36
N GLY A 140 17.63 17.17 -18.84
CA GLY A 140 18.63 17.90 -19.62
C GLY A 140 18.39 19.40 -19.80
N TRP A 141 17.36 19.99 -19.20
CA TRP A 141 17.02 21.40 -19.40
C TRP A 141 18.15 22.38 -19.08
N TRP A 142 19.06 22.08 -18.15
CA TRP A 142 20.17 22.98 -17.79
C TRP A 142 21.27 23.01 -18.84
N LEU A 143 21.31 22.02 -19.74
CA LEU A 143 22.22 21.99 -20.89
C LEU A 143 21.68 22.85 -22.04
N ASP A 144 20.35 22.97 -22.15
CA ASP A 144 19.67 23.87 -23.09
C ASP A 144 18.51 24.60 -22.38
N PRO A 145 18.78 25.69 -21.65
CA PRO A 145 17.78 26.41 -20.88
C PRO A 145 16.64 26.99 -21.73
N ALA A 146 16.82 27.12 -23.05
CA ALA A 146 15.79 27.64 -23.95
C ALA A 146 14.57 26.70 -24.06
N ILE A 147 14.74 25.41 -23.76
CA ILE A 147 13.64 24.42 -23.78
C ILE A 147 12.56 24.71 -22.72
N VAL A 148 12.92 25.44 -21.66
CA VAL A 148 12.01 25.81 -20.55
C VAL A 148 11.04 26.92 -20.98
N LYS A 149 11.53 27.90 -21.74
CA LYS A 149 10.76 29.06 -22.23
C LYS A 149 9.63 28.67 -23.18
N GLN A 150 9.83 27.60 -23.95
CA GLN A 150 8.82 27.10 -24.90
C GLN A 150 7.61 26.43 -24.23
N ARG A 151 7.69 26.13 -22.93
CA ARG A 151 6.73 25.23 -22.23
C ARG A 151 5.90 25.90 -21.13
N ARG A 152 5.82 27.24 -21.09
CA ARG A 152 5.07 28.05 -20.08
C ARG A 152 5.40 27.74 -18.61
N ILE A 153 6.60 27.21 -18.33
CA ILE A 153 7.13 27.08 -16.97
C ILE A 153 7.65 28.45 -16.45
N ASP A 154 7.76 29.43 -17.35
CA ASP A 154 8.27 30.78 -17.10
C ASP A 154 7.46 31.61 -16.10
N GLU A 155 6.16 31.34 -15.90
CA GLU A 155 5.27 32.21 -15.08
C GLU A 155 5.66 32.27 -13.59
N PHE A 156 6.45 31.32 -13.07
CA PHE A 156 6.86 31.29 -11.66
C PHE A 156 8.37 31.48 -11.41
N TYR A 157 9.26 31.23 -12.39
CA TYR A 157 10.70 31.11 -12.13
C TYR A 157 11.64 31.66 -13.24
N GLY A 158 11.10 32.41 -14.22
CA GLY A 158 11.75 32.73 -15.52
C GLY A 158 13.24 33.09 -15.50
N ASP A 159 13.70 33.92 -14.56
CA ASP A 159 15.10 34.40 -14.53
C ASP A 159 16.08 33.51 -13.76
N ALA A 160 15.61 32.51 -13.01
CA ALA A 160 16.47 31.64 -12.21
C ALA A 160 17.15 30.54 -13.06
N PHE A 161 16.51 30.11 -14.16
CA PHE A 161 17.01 28.99 -14.98
C PHE A 161 18.37 29.26 -15.64
N PRO A 162 18.63 30.43 -16.26
CA PRO A 162 19.95 30.72 -16.81
C PRO A 162 21.06 30.72 -15.77
N ASN A 163 20.78 31.21 -14.55
CA ASN A 163 21.75 31.24 -13.46
C ASN A 163 22.08 29.84 -12.96
N ILE A 164 21.07 28.98 -12.78
CA ILE A 164 21.29 27.58 -12.38
C ILE A 164 22.09 26.85 -13.46
N ALA A 165 21.77 27.05 -14.73
CA ALA A 165 22.49 26.45 -15.86
C ALA A 165 23.94 26.93 -15.95
N ASP A 166 24.19 28.23 -15.77
CA ASP A 166 25.56 28.80 -15.77
C ASP A 166 26.42 28.23 -14.64
N VAL A 167 25.87 28.14 -13.41
CA VAL A 167 26.60 27.55 -12.28
C VAL A 167 26.79 26.04 -12.49
N ALA A 168 25.77 25.32 -12.97
CA ALA A 168 25.88 23.88 -13.27
C ALA A 168 26.94 23.59 -14.34
N GLY A 169 27.08 24.46 -15.34
CA GLY A 169 28.11 24.33 -16.38
C GLY A 169 29.55 24.50 -15.87
N LYS A 170 29.73 25.10 -14.69
CA LYS A 170 31.05 25.38 -14.08
C LYS A 170 31.37 24.48 -12.90
N GLU A 171 30.35 24.03 -12.18
CA GLU A 171 30.48 23.31 -10.91
C GLU A 171 30.08 21.83 -11.05
N PRO A 172 31.02 20.87 -10.98
CA PRO A 172 30.75 19.45 -11.18
C PRO A 172 29.71 18.86 -10.21
N PHE A 173 29.67 19.36 -8.97
CA PHE A 173 28.69 18.95 -7.98
C PHE A 173 27.26 19.29 -8.43
N LEU A 174 27.06 20.53 -8.88
CA LEU A 174 25.73 20.98 -9.27
C LEU A 174 25.27 20.25 -10.55
N ASP A 175 26.18 20.06 -11.50
CA ASP A 175 25.94 19.25 -12.69
C ASP A 175 25.52 17.81 -12.33
N TRP A 176 26.26 17.17 -11.42
CA TRP A 176 25.97 15.83 -10.92
C TRP A 176 24.58 15.74 -10.27
N VAL A 177 24.18 16.73 -9.47
CA VAL A 177 22.84 16.80 -8.87
C VAL A 177 21.77 16.85 -9.97
N GLN A 178 21.96 17.65 -11.02
CA GLN A 178 20.99 17.76 -12.11
C GLN A 178 20.81 16.47 -12.92
N TYR A 179 21.89 15.74 -13.19
CA TYR A 179 21.79 14.39 -13.77
C TYR A 179 21.07 13.43 -12.84
N THR A 180 21.44 13.42 -11.56
CA THR A 180 20.80 12.55 -10.56
C THR A 180 19.29 12.75 -10.56
N LEU A 181 18.84 14.01 -10.54
CA LEU A 181 17.43 14.37 -10.60
C LEU A 181 16.79 13.87 -11.89
N SER A 182 17.42 14.09 -13.04
CA SER A 182 16.90 13.68 -14.36
C SER A 182 16.69 12.17 -14.49
N ILE A 183 17.59 11.38 -13.90
CA ILE A 183 17.51 9.91 -13.91
C ILE A 183 16.47 9.43 -12.88
N SER A 184 16.47 10.02 -11.69
CA SER A 184 15.73 9.50 -10.53
C SER A 184 14.27 9.96 -10.45
N GLN A 185 13.94 11.06 -11.14
CA GLN A 185 12.58 11.62 -11.16
C GLN A 185 11.67 10.99 -12.23
N GLN A 186 12.19 10.07 -13.05
CA GLN A 186 11.39 9.40 -14.07
C GLN A 186 10.19 8.68 -13.41
N PRO A 187 8.97 8.75 -13.98
CA PRO A 187 7.82 8.04 -13.41
C PRO A 187 8.08 6.54 -13.26
N SER A 188 8.78 5.94 -14.23
CA SER A 188 9.22 4.54 -14.20
C SER A 188 10.25 4.23 -13.11
N ALA A 189 10.96 5.26 -12.62
CA ALA A 189 11.89 5.13 -11.50
C ALA A 189 11.17 5.17 -10.15
N ILE A 190 10.16 6.02 -10.00
CA ILE A 190 9.39 6.21 -8.76
C ILE A 190 8.29 5.12 -8.60
N VAL A 191 7.68 4.69 -9.71
CA VAL A 191 6.60 3.71 -9.76
C VAL A 191 6.85 2.69 -10.88
N TRP A 192 7.09 1.45 -10.47
CA TRP A 192 7.47 0.34 -11.34
C TRP A 192 6.48 0.05 -12.50
N ARG A 193 5.16 0.27 -12.31
CA ARG A 193 4.12 0.03 -13.35
C ARG A 193 4.22 0.93 -14.57
N TYR A 194 4.85 2.10 -14.44
CA TYR A 194 5.03 3.03 -15.57
C TYR A 194 6.23 2.68 -16.45
N ARG A 195 6.89 1.55 -16.17
CA ARG A 195 7.98 0.99 -16.98
C ARG A 195 7.48 0.08 -18.12
N VAL A 196 6.15 0.02 -18.31
CA VAL A 196 5.42 -0.74 -19.34
C VAL A 196 5.43 0.02 -20.69
N PRO A 197 5.38 -0.66 -21.86
CA PRO A 197 5.55 -0.04 -23.19
C PRO A 197 4.48 0.99 -23.58
N TYR A 198 3.45 1.19 -22.76
CA TYR A 198 2.36 2.13 -23.01
C TYR A 198 2.81 3.59 -23.13
N PHE A 199 3.96 3.94 -22.55
CA PHE A 199 4.55 5.28 -22.68
C PHE A 199 5.60 5.39 -23.80
N GLY A 200 5.90 4.31 -24.53
CA GLY A 200 6.93 4.29 -25.56
C GLY A 200 8.32 4.69 -25.04
N GLU A 201 9.22 5.10 -25.95
CA GLU A 201 10.58 5.62 -25.65
C GLU A 201 10.59 6.84 -24.70
N ARG A 202 9.42 7.42 -24.36
CA ARG A 202 9.27 8.64 -23.56
C ARG A 202 9.58 8.48 -22.06
N GLY A 203 9.87 7.26 -21.60
CA GLY A 203 10.32 6.97 -20.23
C GLY A 203 11.82 6.66 -20.11
N THR A 204 12.57 6.80 -21.21
CA THR A 204 14.03 6.62 -21.24
C THR A 204 14.72 7.98 -21.27
N LEU A 205 15.91 8.06 -20.68
CA LEU A 205 16.72 9.27 -20.79
C LEU A 205 17.08 9.48 -22.27
N PRO A 206 16.97 10.73 -22.78
CA PRO A 206 17.48 11.09 -24.10
C PRO A 206 18.90 10.56 -24.32
N LYS A 207 19.16 9.97 -25.49
CA LYS A 207 20.44 9.33 -25.81
C LYS A 207 21.64 10.26 -25.61
N ASN A 208 21.48 11.53 -25.97
CA ASN A 208 22.50 12.57 -25.76
C ASN A 208 22.84 12.80 -24.28
N LEU A 209 21.88 12.64 -23.36
CA LEU A 209 22.17 12.72 -21.92
C LEU A 209 22.94 11.49 -21.44
N LEU A 210 22.65 10.30 -21.98
CA LEU A 210 23.40 9.09 -21.65
C LEU A 210 24.86 9.20 -22.13
N GLU A 211 25.07 9.62 -23.38
CA GLU A 211 26.40 9.86 -23.95
C GLU A 211 27.17 10.92 -23.15
N ASP A 212 26.50 11.97 -22.67
CA ASP A 212 27.15 13.00 -21.87
C ASP A 212 27.50 12.53 -20.44
N ILE A 213 26.67 11.69 -19.81
CA ILE A 213 27.00 11.03 -18.53
C ILE A 213 28.25 10.16 -18.70
N GLU A 214 28.34 9.37 -19.77
CA GLU A 214 29.51 8.54 -20.06
C GLU A 214 30.78 9.40 -20.19
N ARG A 215 30.71 10.44 -21.03
CA ARG A 215 31.80 11.40 -21.23
C ARG A 215 32.24 12.06 -19.92
N LYS A 216 31.30 12.47 -19.07
CA LYS A 216 31.60 13.09 -17.77
C LYS A 216 32.18 12.09 -16.78
N ALA A 217 31.72 10.84 -16.76
CA ALA A 217 32.32 9.80 -15.94
C ALA A 217 33.79 9.53 -16.34
N GLU A 218 34.10 9.54 -17.63
CA GLU A 218 35.47 9.42 -18.14
C GLU A 218 36.34 10.64 -17.82
N LEU A 219 35.77 11.84 -17.90
CA LEU A 219 36.46 13.10 -17.63
C LEU A 219 36.80 13.26 -16.13
N TYR A 220 35.82 13.06 -15.26
CA TYR A 220 35.97 13.32 -13.82
C TYR A 220 36.62 12.15 -13.07
N GLN A 221 36.46 10.91 -13.56
CA GLN A 221 37.00 9.69 -12.94
C GLN A 221 36.67 9.58 -11.44
N SER A 222 35.50 10.07 -11.03
CA SER A 222 35.07 10.09 -9.63
C SER A 222 34.03 8.99 -9.34
N PRO A 223 33.97 8.48 -8.10
CA PRO A 223 32.95 7.51 -7.70
C PRO A 223 31.51 8.03 -7.88
N ALA A 224 31.28 9.33 -7.72
CA ALA A 224 29.96 9.93 -7.88
C ALA A 224 29.47 9.83 -9.34
N TRP A 225 30.33 10.16 -10.31
CA TRP A 225 29.98 10.05 -11.73
C TRP A 225 29.92 8.60 -12.22
N ASP A 226 30.75 7.72 -11.65
CA ASP A 226 30.62 6.28 -11.86
C ASP A 226 29.25 5.76 -11.42
N VAL A 227 28.77 6.19 -10.24
CA VAL A 227 27.42 5.84 -9.77
C VAL A 227 26.37 6.28 -10.79
N LEU A 228 26.41 7.54 -11.27
CA LEU A 228 25.44 8.01 -12.27
C LEU A 228 25.45 7.21 -13.57
N ARG A 229 26.63 6.92 -14.12
CA ARG A 229 26.76 6.06 -15.31
C ARG A 229 26.08 4.71 -15.08
N ASN A 230 26.29 4.12 -13.91
CA ASN A 230 25.67 2.85 -13.56
C ASN A 230 24.15 2.97 -13.42
N ILE A 231 23.61 3.99 -12.76
CA ILE A 231 22.14 4.17 -12.60
C ILE A 231 21.47 4.38 -13.96
N ALA A 232 22.09 5.18 -14.83
CA ALA A 232 21.59 5.51 -16.18
C ALA A 232 21.45 4.27 -17.08
N GLY A 233 22.22 3.19 -16.83
CA GLY A 233 22.08 1.91 -17.51
C GLY A 233 22.65 1.89 -18.93
N SER A 234 23.75 2.60 -19.17
CA SER A 234 24.38 2.61 -20.49
C SER A 234 24.89 1.21 -20.86
N SER A 235 24.57 0.80 -22.09
CA SER A 235 24.76 -0.54 -22.66
C SER A 235 26.23 -0.93 -22.90
N SER A 236 27.16 -0.02 -22.65
CA SER A 236 28.61 -0.25 -22.67
C SER A 236 29.13 -0.90 -21.38
N SER A 237 28.27 -1.08 -20.37
CA SER A 237 28.61 -1.65 -19.06
C SER A 237 28.84 -3.18 -19.07
N ASN A 238 29.76 -3.63 -19.92
CA ASN A 238 30.66 -4.74 -19.54
C ASN A 238 31.65 -4.21 -18.48
N TYR A 239 31.16 -3.60 -17.40
CA TYR A 239 31.96 -3.12 -16.28
C TYR A 239 32.31 -4.30 -15.35
N SER A 240 32.79 -5.38 -15.96
CA SER A 240 33.68 -6.37 -15.35
C SER A 240 35.10 -5.76 -15.33
N SER A 241 35.26 -4.61 -14.68
CA SER A 241 36.60 -4.22 -14.24
C SER A 241 36.98 -5.18 -13.11
N SER A 242 38.17 -5.78 -13.16
CA SER A 242 38.66 -6.69 -12.11
C SER A 242 38.70 -6.07 -10.70
N ALA A 243 38.58 -4.74 -10.60
CA ALA A 243 38.44 -3.98 -9.35
C ALA A 243 37.03 -4.06 -8.73
N THR A 244 35.96 -4.12 -9.54
CA THR A 244 34.58 -4.26 -9.06
C THR A 244 34.20 -5.70 -8.72
N ALA A 245 34.86 -6.68 -9.34
CA ALA A 245 34.65 -8.10 -9.02
C ALA A 245 35.05 -8.48 -7.58
N LYS A 246 35.98 -7.75 -6.96
CA LYS A 246 36.46 -7.99 -5.58
C LYS A 246 35.78 -7.14 -4.50
N LEU A 247 34.96 -6.16 -4.90
CA LEU A 247 34.28 -5.27 -3.96
C LEU A 247 33.28 -5.99 -3.03
N PRO A 248 32.47 -6.96 -3.52
CA PRO A 248 31.62 -7.76 -2.65
C PRO A 248 32.41 -8.56 -1.60
N GLU A 249 33.59 -9.08 -1.95
CA GLU A 249 34.48 -9.77 -1.02
C GLU A 249 35.05 -8.79 0.01
N LYS A 250 35.53 -7.61 -0.40
CA LYS A 250 35.99 -6.56 0.53
C LYS A 250 34.90 -6.12 1.51
N ILE A 251 33.65 -6.02 1.08
CA ILE A 251 32.54 -5.62 1.95
C ILE A 251 32.27 -6.72 2.98
N ARG A 252 32.21 -7.98 2.55
CA ARG A 252 32.06 -9.15 3.43
C ARG A 252 33.21 -9.29 4.42
N ASP A 253 34.44 -9.02 3.97
CA ASP A 253 35.64 -9.07 4.80
C ASP A 253 35.83 -7.76 5.60
N CYS A 254 34.83 -6.87 5.59
CA CYS A 254 34.80 -5.60 6.32
C CYS A 254 36.02 -4.70 6.03
N ALA A 255 36.58 -4.78 4.82
CA ALA A 255 37.79 -4.08 4.37
C ALA A 255 37.51 -2.92 3.40
N ALA A 256 36.29 -2.78 2.88
CA ALA A 256 35.92 -1.66 2.01
C ALA A 256 35.91 -0.32 2.77
N SER A 257 36.16 0.78 2.06
CA SER A 257 35.85 2.14 2.53
C SER A 257 34.35 2.43 2.47
N ASP A 258 33.89 3.47 3.17
CA ASP A 258 32.47 3.88 3.15
C ASP A 258 32.00 4.27 1.74
N ALA A 259 32.85 4.91 0.93
CA ALA A 259 32.55 5.27 -0.45
C ALA A 259 32.45 4.02 -1.36
N GLU A 260 33.37 3.05 -1.18
CA GLU A 260 33.31 1.76 -1.88
C GLU A 260 32.03 0.99 -1.52
N TYR A 261 31.69 0.93 -0.23
CA TYR A 261 30.44 0.31 0.25
C TYR A 261 29.22 0.99 -0.36
N ALA A 262 29.12 2.33 -0.29
CA ALA A 262 27.99 3.07 -0.81
C ALA A 262 27.81 2.91 -2.33
N LYS A 263 28.91 2.99 -3.09
CA LYS A 263 28.91 2.73 -4.53
C LYS A 263 28.36 1.33 -4.84
N THR A 264 28.83 0.29 -4.14
CA THR A 264 28.35 -1.08 -4.35
C THR A 264 26.88 -1.24 -3.97
N MET A 265 26.44 -0.72 -2.83
CA MET A 265 25.03 -0.83 -2.42
C MET A 265 24.08 -0.12 -3.41
N ILE A 266 24.45 1.06 -3.89
CA ILE A 266 23.69 1.77 -4.93
C ILE A 266 23.63 0.94 -6.21
N GLN A 267 24.77 0.44 -6.70
CA GLN A 267 24.82 -0.37 -7.91
C GLN A 267 23.94 -1.61 -7.79
N THR A 268 24.07 -2.35 -6.68
CA THR A 268 23.30 -3.56 -6.43
C THR A 268 21.80 -3.28 -6.33
N TYR A 269 21.40 -2.28 -5.54
CA TYR A 269 20.00 -1.88 -5.42
C TYR A 269 19.41 -1.44 -6.77
N GLU A 270 20.15 -0.64 -7.55
CA GLU A 270 19.70 -0.13 -8.83
C GLU A 270 19.65 -1.21 -9.92
N GLU A 271 20.54 -2.20 -9.87
CA GLU A 271 20.45 -3.40 -10.69
C GLU A 271 19.21 -4.23 -10.34
N MET A 272 18.95 -4.49 -9.05
CA MET A 272 17.75 -5.19 -8.59
C MET A 272 16.47 -4.46 -9.02
N ARG A 273 16.44 -3.14 -8.85
CA ARG A 273 15.32 -2.28 -9.26
C ARG A 273 15.13 -2.30 -10.78
N ARG A 274 16.22 -2.44 -11.56
CA ARG A 274 16.16 -2.42 -13.02
C ARG A 274 15.90 -3.77 -13.66
N SER A 275 16.33 -4.87 -13.05
CA SER A 275 16.10 -6.20 -13.56
C SER A 275 14.62 -6.56 -13.51
N TRP A 276 14.00 -6.76 -14.67
CA TRP A 276 12.62 -7.25 -14.83
C TRP A 276 12.51 -8.78 -14.66
N LEU A 277 13.43 -9.37 -13.94
CA LEU A 277 13.49 -10.80 -13.76
C LEU A 277 12.75 -11.15 -12.46
N PRO A 278 11.88 -12.18 -12.47
CA PRO A 278 11.45 -12.80 -11.23
C PRO A 278 12.68 -13.12 -10.39
N TYR A 279 12.56 -12.98 -9.07
CA TYR A 279 13.68 -13.04 -8.14
C TYR A 279 14.58 -14.27 -8.37
N ASP A 280 13.97 -15.44 -8.58
CA ASP A 280 14.66 -16.71 -8.80
C ASP A 280 15.52 -16.69 -10.08
N THR A 281 15.08 -15.97 -11.10
CA THR A 281 15.76 -15.82 -12.38
C THR A 281 16.88 -14.78 -12.30
N TRP A 282 16.68 -13.71 -11.53
CA TRP A 282 17.73 -12.74 -11.23
C TRP A 282 18.87 -13.38 -10.44
N ALA A 283 18.52 -14.06 -9.34
CA ALA A 283 19.43 -14.80 -8.47
C ALA A 283 20.31 -15.81 -9.21
N LYS A 284 19.73 -16.57 -10.15
CA LYS A 284 20.47 -17.56 -10.96
C LYS A 284 21.42 -16.91 -11.97
N ARG A 285 21.16 -15.68 -12.41
CA ARG A 285 21.96 -14.99 -13.44
C ARG A 285 23.13 -14.20 -12.88
N ARG A 286 23.14 -13.89 -11.59
CA ARG A 286 24.20 -13.09 -10.94
C ARG A 286 24.75 -13.78 -9.68
N PRO A 287 25.38 -14.96 -9.79
CA PRO A 287 26.02 -15.63 -8.65
C PRO A 287 27.28 -14.89 -8.14
N ASP A 288 27.82 -13.96 -8.94
CA ASP A 288 28.99 -13.11 -8.68
C ASP A 288 28.72 -12.00 -7.67
N LEU A 289 27.51 -11.46 -7.68
CA LEU A 289 26.97 -10.69 -6.58
C LEU A 289 26.57 -11.74 -5.56
N LEU A 290 27.32 -11.82 -4.45
CA LEU A 290 27.06 -12.63 -3.25
C LEU A 290 25.66 -13.26 -3.31
N GLY A 291 25.54 -14.60 -3.31
CA GLY A 291 24.27 -15.30 -3.45
C GLY A 291 23.11 -14.57 -2.75
N PRO A 292 21.92 -14.55 -3.34
CA PRO A 292 21.06 -13.36 -3.50
C PRO A 292 20.40 -12.81 -2.22
N PHE A 293 20.72 -13.37 -1.06
CA PHE A 293 20.02 -13.21 0.22
C PHE A 293 20.88 -12.56 1.31
N PRO A 294 22.19 -12.90 1.43
CA PRO A 294 23.18 -12.07 2.10
C PRO A 294 23.22 -10.60 1.63
N VAL A 295 22.85 -10.32 0.37
CA VAL A 295 22.86 -8.97 -0.21
C VAL A 295 21.75 -8.09 0.37
N LEU A 296 20.53 -8.63 0.49
CA LEU A 296 19.42 -7.89 1.11
C LEU A 296 19.74 -7.51 2.56
N ALA A 297 20.40 -8.40 3.29
CA ALA A 297 20.86 -8.13 4.66
C ALA A 297 21.91 -7.01 4.72
N ALA A 298 22.76 -6.87 3.70
CA ALA A 298 23.80 -5.84 3.63
C ALA A 298 23.29 -4.47 3.17
N LEU A 299 22.08 -4.38 2.57
CA LEU A 299 21.49 -3.11 2.15
C LEU A 299 21.12 -2.23 3.36
N PRO A 300 21.28 -0.90 3.23
CA PRO A 300 20.66 0.08 4.13
C PRO A 300 19.14 -0.15 4.25
N ASP A 301 18.54 0.18 5.39
CA ASP A 301 17.17 -0.25 5.72
C ASP A 301 16.13 0.32 4.77
N ALA A 302 16.30 1.56 4.32
CA ALA A 302 15.38 2.19 3.40
C ALA A 302 15.49 1.56 2.00
N MET A 303 16.71 1.28 1.52
CA MET A 303 16.92 0.54 0.27
C MET A 303 16.35 -0.88 0.36
N LYS A 304 16.60 -1.58 1.47
CA LYS A 304 16.09 -2.93 1.76
C LYS A 304 14.57 -2.97 1.71
N LYS A 305 13.89 -2.01 2.36
CA LYS A 305 12.43 -1.85 2.30
C LYS A 305 11.92 -1.70 0.87
N HIS A 306 12.49 -0.77 0.09
CA HIS A 306 12.06 -0.57 -1.30
C HIS A 306 12.42 -1.75 -2.21
N ALA A 307 13.52 -2.46 -1.95
CA ALA A 307 13.90 -3.67 -2.65
C ALA A 307 12.88 -4.79 -2.42
N ILE A 308 12.53 -5.05 -1.16
CA ILE A 308 11.49 -6.03 -0.77
C ILE A 308 10.17 -5.69 -1.47
N MET A 309 9.77 -4.42 -1.48
CA MET A 309 8.56 -3.98 -2.18
C MET A 309 8.62 -4.30 -3.68
N ASN A 310 9.69 -3.86 -4.36
CA ASN A 310 9.85 -4.08 -5.80
C ASN A 310 9.89 -5.57 -6.15
N MET A 311 10.64 -6.37 -5.38
CA MET A 311 10.75 -7.81 -5.58
C MET A 311 9.42 -8.53 -5.35
N THR A 312 8.65 -8.12 -4.33
CA THR A 312 7.30 -8.64 -4.08
C THR A 312 6.38 -8.39 -5.26
N LEU A 313 6.38 -7.17 -5.81
CA LEU A 313 5.56 -6.78 -6.97
C LEU A 313 5.94 -7.56 -8.23
N LEU A 314 7.24 -7.75 -8.49
CA LEU A 314 7.70 -8.54 -9.64
C LEU A 314 7.34 -10.02 -9.47
N THR A 315 7.46 -10.54 -8.26
CA THR A 315 7.19 -11.95 -7.92
C THR A 315 5.69 -12.27 -8.05
N ILE A 316 4.81 -11.40 -7.56
CA ILE A 316 3.36 -11.63 -7.72
C ILE A 316 2.93 -11.52 -9.19
N VAL A 317 3.59 -10.70 -10.01
CA VAL A 317 3.31 -10.65 -11.46
C VAL A 317 3.72 -11.95 -12.16
N SER A 318 4.83 -12.59 -11.74
CA SER A 318 5.25 -13.88 -12.31
C SER A 318 4.37 -15.06 -11.88
N ALA A 319 3.59 -14.91 -10.81
CA ALA A 319 2.61 -15.90 -10.35
C ALA A 319 1.47 -16.21 -11.35
N ARG A 320 1.39 -15.45 -12.45
CA ARG A 320 0.45 -15.68 -13.55
C ARG A 320 0.68 -17.01 -14.28
N ASP A 321 1.87 -17.59 -14.17
CA ASP A 321 2.16 -18.93 -14.64
C ASP A 321 1.81 -19.94 -13.52
N PRO A 322 0.77 -20.78 -13.67
CA PRO A 322 0.38 -21.76 -12.66
C PRO A 322 1.51 -22.72 -12.28
N GLY A 323 2.45 -22.99 -13.20
CA GLY A 323 3.62 -23.83 -12.96
C GLY A 323 4.63 -23.21 -11.97
N GLN A 324 4.51 -21.90 -11.68
CA GLN A 324 5.44 -21.16 -10.83
C GLN A 324 4.87 -20.80 -9.45
N ALA A 325 3.59 -21.08 -9.18
CA ALA A 325 2.92 -20.63 -7.96
C ALA A 325 3.65 -21.04 -6.66
N LYS A 326 4.17 -22.28 -6.61
CA LYS A 326 4.96 -22.79 -5.47
C LYS A 326 6.29 -22.05 -5.29
N VAL A 327 6.97 -21.71 -6.39
CA VAL A 327 8.24 -20.97 -6.37
C VAL A 327 7.98 -19.53 -5.91
N VAL A 328 6.94 -18.90 -6.44
CA VAL A 328 6.51 -17.55 -6.05
C VAL A 328 6.18 -17.50 -4.56
N SER A 329 5.39 -18.44 -4.05
CA SER A 329 5.06 -18.53 -2.61
C SER A 329 6.32 -18.60 -1.74
N GLN A 330 7.29 -19.44 -2.11
CA GLN A 330 8.57 -19.56 -1.39
C GLN A 330 9.36 -18.26 -1.38
N VAL A 331 9.46 -17.59 -2.54
CA VAL A 331 10.17 -16.30 -2.65
C VAL A 331 9.49 -15.24 -1.77
N LEU A 332 8.16 -15.15 -1.76
CA LEU A 332 7.46 -14.18 -0.93
C LEU A 332 7.58 -14.48 0.57
N MET A 333 7.58 -15.75 0.96
CA MET A 333 7.83 -16.16 2.35
C MET A 333 9.23 -15.75 2.80
N GLU A 334 10.21 -15.92 1.92
CA GLU A 334 11.58 -15.52 2.21
C GLU A 334 11.74 -14.00 2.26
N LEU A 335 11.14 -13.24 1.33
CA LEU A 335 11.12 -11.77 1.38
C LEU A 335 10.50 -11.23 2.67
N ALA A 336 9.44 -11.86 3.16
CA ALA A 336 8.81 -11.52 4.44
C ALA A 336 9.75 -11.68 5.64
N SER A 337 10.75 -12.57 5.56
CA SER A 337 11.71 -12.81 6.64
C SER A 337 12.80 -11.73 6.77
N TYR A 338 12.97 -10.86 5.76
CA TYR A 338 13.97 -9.77 5.78
C TYR A 338 13.47 -8.47 6.40
N THR A 339 12.24 -8.44 6.92
CA THR A 339 11.65 -7.25 7.49
C THR A 339 10.95 -7.54 8.80
N ASP A 340 11.34 -6.79 9.83
CA ASP A 340 10.59 -6.71 11.08
C ASP A 340 9.61 -5.51 11.11
N ASP A 341 9.61 -4.65 10.07
CA ASP A 341 8.61 -3.57 9.90
C ASP A 341 7.21 -4.20 9.75
N PRO A 342 6.31 -4.02 10.72
CA PRO A 342 4.98 -4.64 10.69
C PRO A 342 4.14 -4.21 9.49
N GLU A 343 4.34 -2.99 8.99
CA GLU A 343 3.57 -2.46 7.87
C GLU A 343 4.03 -3.06 6.55
N LEU A 344 5.35 -3.17 6.36
CA LEU A 344 5.91 -3.84 5.18
C LEU A 344 5.56 -5.32 5.19
N LEU A 345 5.69 -5.98 6.35
CA LEU A 345 5.33 -7.39 6.51
C LEU A 345 3.85 -7.64 6.18
N SER A 346 2.95 -6.82 6.73
CA SER A 346 1.50 -6.88 6.42
C SER A 346 1.25 -6.75 4.91
N TRP A 347 1.93 -5.79 4.26
CA TRP A 347 1.80 -5.59 2.82
C TRP A 347 2.33 -6.79 2.01
N VAL A 348 3.50 -7.36 2.36
CA VAL A 348 4.02 -8.57 1.70
C VAL A 348 3.07 -9.77 1.90
N ASN A 349 2.45 -9.87 3.09
CA ASN A 349 1.50 -10.94 3.39
C ASN A 349 0.21 -10.86 2.56
N VAL A 350 -0.22 -9.66 2.14
CA VAL A 350 -1.32 -9.52 1.16
C VAL A 350 -0.92 -10.21 -0.16
N ALA A 351 0.30 -10.00 -0.65
CA ALA A 351 0.77 -10.69 -1.86
C ALA A 351 0.86 -12.21 -1.67
N ARG A 352 1.35 -12.68 -0.51
CA ARG A 352 1.35 -14.11 -0.15
C ARG A 352 -0.07 -14.71 -0.18
N GLY A 353 -1.05 -13.96 0.32
CA GLY A 353 -2.46 -14.34 0.26
C GLY A 353 -2.97 -14.54 -1.17
N TYR A 354 -2.63 -13.64 -2.09
CA TYR A 354 -3.05 -13.74 -3.50
C TYR A 354 -2.46 -14.94 -4.25
N VAL A 355 -1.25 -15.37 -3.88
CA VAL A 355 -0.55 -16.47 -4.57
C VAL A 355 -0.64 -17.81 -3.86
N ALA A 356 -1.32 -17.86 -2.72
CA ALA A 356 -1.47 -19.08 -1.95
C ALA A 356 -2.13 -20.17 -2.80
N THR A 357 -1.59 -21.37 -2.69
CA THR A 357 -1.98 -22.53 -3.49
C THR A 357 -2.79 -23.56 -2.72
N SER A 358 -2.92 -23.36 -1.40
CA SER A 358 -3.66 -24.25 -0.52
C SER A 358 -4.21 -23.49 0.69
N TYR A 359 -5.31 -23.97 1.25
CA TYR A 359 -5.87 -23.41 2.47
C TYR A 359 -4.92 -23.49 3.69
N PRO A 360 -4.19 -24.61 3.93
CA PRO A 360 -3.19 -24.68 5.01
C PRO A 360 -2.12 -23.58 4.94
N GLU A 361 -1.69 -23.20 3.74
CA GLU A 361 -0.72 -22.11 3.54
C GLU A 361 -1.27 -20.75 4.01
N LEU A 362 -2.55 -20.48 3.74
CA LEU A 362 -3.25 -19.29 4.22
C LEU A 362 -3.48 -19.31 5.73
N LEU A 363 -3.83 -20.49 6.27
CA LEU A 363 -4.03 -20.66 7.70
C LEU A 363 -2.73 -20.39 8.48
N ASP A 364 -1.61 -20.93 8.01
CA ASP A 364 -0.29 -20.69 8.61
C ASP A 364 0.13 -19.22 8.49
N LEU A 365 -0.17 -18.56 7.36
CA LEU A 365 0.06 -17.13 7.16
C LEU A 365 -0.65 -16.28 8.22
N TYR A 366 -1.96 -16.50 8.39
CA TYR A 366 -2.80 -15.68 9.27
C TYR A 366 -2.76 -16.10 10.74
N ARG A 367 -2.23 -17.29 11.07
CA ARG A 367 -2.02 -17.70 12.47
C ARG A 367 -1.00 -16.81 13.18
N GLN A 368 0.02 -16.35 12.46
CA GLN A 368 1.19 -15.68 13.04
C GLN A 368 1.21 -14.17 12.80
N THR A 369 0.31 -13.66 11.94
CA THR A 369 0.39 -12.26 11.50
C THR A 369 -0.98 -11.57 11.52
N PRO A 370 -1.00 -10.25 11.82
CA PRO A 370 -2.20 -9.43 11.68
C PRO A 370 -2.82 -9.57 10.30
N ILE A 371 -4.14 -9.72 10.23
CA ILE A 371 -4.83 -9.79 8.94
C ILE A 371 -5.02 -8.35 8.42
N ASP A 372 -4.40 -8.04 7.28
CA ASP A 372 -4.59 -6.76 6.58
C ASP A 372 -6.04 -6.59 6.13
N ALA A 373 -6.52 -5.35 5.99
CA ALA A 373 -7.87 -5.05 5.51
C ALA A 373 -8.19 -5.70 4.15
N ARG A 374 -7.22 -5.80 3.23
CA ARG A 374 -7.39 -6.48 1.95
C ARG A 374 -7.50 -7.99 2.10
N SER A 375 -6.66 -8.56 2.96
CA SER A 375 -6.74 -9.98 3.32
C SER A 375 -8.08 -10.31 3.97
N PHE A 376 -8.58 -9.48 4.89
CA PHE A 376 -9.93 -9.61 5.48
C PHE A 376 -11.02 -9.62 4.42
N ARG A 377 -10.90 -8.76 3.41
CA ARG A 377 -11.89 -8.72 2.34
C ARG A 377 -11.83 -9.97 1.46
N MET A 378 -10.63 -10.44 1.14
CA MET A 378 -10.42 -11.72 0.44
C MET A 378 -11.01 -12.90 1.22
N LEU A 379 -10.90 -12.91 2.56
CA LEU A 379 -11.48 -13.95 3.42
C LEU A 379 -13.00 -14.09 3.26
N ASN A 380 -13.70 -13.07 2.75
CA ASN A 380 -15.14 -13.20 2.47
C ASN A 380 -15.49 -14.25 1.41
N LEU A 381 -14.51 -14.71 0.62
CA LEU A 381 -14.69 -15.72 -0.43
C LEU A 381 -14.46 -17.16 0.05
N PHE A 382 -14.08 -17.33 1.32
CA PHE A 382 -13.83 -18.63 1.93
C PHE A 382 -15.14 -19.22 2.44
N SER A 383 -15.17 -20.55 2.52
CA SER A 383 -16.32 -21.27 3.07
C SER A 383 -16.50 -21.00 4.57
N VAL A 384 -17.71 -21.26 5.06
CA VAL A 384 -18.00 -21.31 6.51
C VAL A 384 -17.01 -22.19 7.26
N ALA A 385 -16.72 -23.39 6.72
CA ALA A 385 -15.85 -24.36 7.38
C ALA A 385 -14.41 -23.83 7.52
N GLU A 386 -13.87 -23.25 6.44
CA GLU A 386 -12.56 -22.61 6.44
C GLU A 386 -12.52 -21.42 7.39
N LEU A 387 -13.50 -20.52 7.35
CA LEU A 387 -13.55 -19.39 8.28
C LEU A 387 -13.63 -19.83 9.74
N GLN A 388 -14.34 -20.92 10.04
CA GLN A 388 -14.42 -21.49 11.39
C GLN A 388 -13.08 -22.10 11.84
N GLU A 389 -12.38 -22.79 10.94
CA GLU A 389 -11.03 -23.28 11.22
C GLU A 389 -10.03 -22.13 11.44
N LEU A 390 -10.11 -21.09 10.62
CA LEU A 390 -9.31 -19.87 10.78
C LEU A 390 -9.58 -19.20 12.13
N ALA A 391 -10.84 -19.06 12.54
CA ALA A 391 -11.19 -18.53 13.86
C ALA A 391 -10.62 -19.36 15.02
N GLY A 392 -10.49 -20.69 14.83
CA GLY A 392 -9.82 -21.57 15.78
C GLY A 392 -8.29 -21.38 15.82
N ALA A 393 -7.68 -21.01 14.71
CA ALA A 393 -6.23 -20.83 14.59
C ALA A 393 -5.74 -19.43 14.99
N VAL A 394 -6.56 -18.38 14.82
CA VAL A 394 -6.25 -17.00 15.21
C VAL A 394 -6.24 -16.90 16.75
N SER A 395 -5.10 -17.22 17.33
CA SER A 395 -4.91 -17.34 18.78
C SER A 395 -4.49 -16.02 19.45
N ALA A 396 -3.94 -15.07 18.68
CA ALA A 396 -3.34 -13.86 19.24
C ALA A 396 -4.32 -12.68 19.44
N ARG A 397 -5.52 -12.70 18.83
CA ARG A 397 -6.41 -11.52 18.76
C ARG A 397 -7.89 -11.89 18.93
N PRO A 398 -8.44 -11.76 20.14
CA PRO A 398 -9.84 -12.07 20.42
C PRO A 398 -10.82 -11.29 19.53
N GLU A 399 -10.53 -10.04 19.19
CA GLU A 399 -11.38 -9.20 18.34
C GLU A 399 -11.54 -9.74 16.92
N GLU A 400 -10.44 -10.19 16.29
CA GLU A 400 -10.47 -10.78 14.95
C GLU A 400 -11.23 -12.11 14.98
N LYS A 401 -11.02 -12.92 16.02
CA LYS A 401 -11.77 -14.16 16.24
C LYS A 401 -13.28 -13.89 16.38
N ILE A 402 -13.66 -12.89 17.18
CA ILE A 402 -15.07 -12.49 17.35
C ILE A 402 -15.65 -12.06 16.00
N LEU A 403 -14.97 -11.20 15.25
CA LEU A 403 -15.42 -10.74 13.93
C LEU A 403 -15.63 -11.92 12.96
N ILE A 404 -14.69 -12.86 12.92
CA ILE A 404 -14.80 -14.05 12.05
C ILE A 404 -15.99 -14.90 12.47
N LEU A 405 -16.12 -15.23 13.75
CA LEU A 405 -17.22 -16.06 14.25
C LEU A 405 -18.59 -15.40 14.04
N ARG A 406 -18.71 -14.07 14.14
CA ARG A 406 -19.96 -13.35 13.85
C ARG A 406 -20.40 -13.56 12.40
N ALA A 407 -19.47 -13.47 11.45
CA ALA A 407 -19.75 -13.74 10.04
C ALA A 407 -20.05 -15.23 9.80
N VAL A 408 -19.32 -16.15 10.45
CA VAL A 408 -19.56 -17.61 10.36
C VAL A 408 -20.98 -17.95 10.81
N ALA A 409 -21.44 -17.46 11.96
CA ALA A 409 -22.79 -17.71 12.45
C ALA A 409 -23.88 -17.19 11.49
N ALA A 410 -23.67 -15.98 10.96
CA ALA A 410 -24.57 -15.38 9.97
C ALA A 410 -24.61 -16.18 8.66
N ARG A 411 -23.46 -16.65 8.17
CA ARG A 411 -23.37 -17.47 6.95
C ARG A 411 -24.01 -18.83 7.13
N GLN A 412 -23.74 -19.52 8.24
CA GLN A 412 -24.37 -20.80 8.57
C GLN A 412 -25.89 -20.68 8.53
N PHE A 413 -26.45 -19.66 9.16
CA PHE A 413 -27.89 -19.43 9.13
C PHE A 413 -28.40 -19.13 7.71
N ALA A 414 -27.71 -18.28 6.95
CA ALA A 414 -28.07 -17.97 5.57
C ALA A 414 -28.02 -19.21 4.63
N LEU A 415 -27.17 -20.18 4.95
CA LEU A 415 -27.00 -21.44 4.21
C LEU A 415 -27.85 -22.59 4.77
N ASP A 416 -28.87 -22.28 5.57
CA ASP A 416 -29.78 -23.26 6.18
C ASP A 416 -29.15 -24.22 7.20
N ASP A 417 -28.00 -23.86 7.77
CA ASP A 417 -27.34 -24.60 8.87
C ASP A 417 -27.63 -23.93 10.24
N SER A 418 -28.88 -24.02 10.68
CA SER A 418 -29.30 -23.47 11.98
C SER A 418 -28.57 -24.11 13.18
N ASP A 419 -28.23 -25.40 13.08
CA ASP A 419 -27.49 -26.14 14.12
C ASP A 419 -26.04 -25.63 14.25
N GLY A 420 -25.35 -25.42 13.13
CA GLY A 420 -24.04 -24.78 13.09
C GLY A 420 -24.08 -23.37 13.64
N ALA A 421 -25.02 -22.55 13.16
CA ALA A 421 -25.18 -21.17 13.59
C ALA A 421 -25.43 -21.06 15.11
N GLU A 422 -26.28 -21.92 15.68
CA GLU A 422 -26.55 -21.91 17.12
C GLU A 422 -25.30 -22.25 17.93
N ARG A 423 -24.52 -23.26 17.51
CA ARG A 423 -23.25 -23.62 18.15
C ARG A 423 -22.23 -22.48 18.12
N THR A 424 -22.07 -21.83 16.96
CA THR A 424 -21.16 -20.69 16.79
C THR A 424 -21.61 -19.49 17.65
N LEU A 425 -22.90 -19.21 17.74
CA LEU A 425 -23.44 -18.16 18.62
C LEU A 425 -23.18 -18.46 20.11
N TYR A 426 -23.24 -19.73 20.53
CA TYR A 426 -22.85 -20.10 21.90
C TYR A 426 -21.35 -19.92 22.15
N GLU A 427 -20.48 -20.18 21.17
CA GLU A 427 -19.05 -19.88 21.29
C GLU A 427 -18.82 -18.37 21.38
N LEU A 428 -19.46 -17.57 20.52
CA LEU A 428 -19.40 -16.11 20.55
C LEU A 428 -19.81 -15.54 21.90
N ALA A 429 -20.92 -16.01 22.47
CA ALA A 429 -21.41 -15.56 23.77
C ALA A 429 -20.42 -15.83 24.92
N ARG A 430 -19.50 -16.80 24.78
CA ARG A 430 -18.43 -17.06 25.75
C ARG A 430 -17.25 -16.11 25.59
N LEU A 431 -17.00 -15.63 24.37
CA LEU A 431 -15.87 -14.76 24.03
C LEU A 431 -16.20 -13.28 24.15
N ASP A 432 -17.46 -12.92 23.91
CA ASP A 432 -17.96 -11.55 23.91
C ASP A 432 -19.32 -11.49 24.62
N GLN A 433 -19.34 -10.92 25.83
CA GLN A 433 -20.56 -10.79 26.62
C GLN A 433 -21.61 -9.91 25.94
N ASP A 434 -21.20 -8.96 25.09
CA ASP A 434 -22.15 -8.11 24.34
C ASP A 434 -22.84 -8.90 23.21
N SER A 435 -22.22 -9.99 22.75
CA SER A 435 -22.81 -10.95 21.82
C SER A 435 -23.66 -12.03 22.51
N ALA A 436 -23.71 -12.05 23.84
CA ALA A 436 -24.51 -13.03 24.57
C ALA A 436 -26.02 -12.78 24.36
N PRO A 437 -26.84 -13.84 24.29
CA PRO A 437 -28.28 -13.68 24.14
C PRO A 437 -28.85 -12.92 25.33
N LYS A 438 -29.37 -11.70 25.08
CA LYS A 438 -29.97 -10.85 26.11
C LYS A 438 -31.31 -11.39 26.61
N ARG A 439 -31.94 -12.30 25.86
CA ARG A 439 -33.24 -12.90 26.17
C ARG A 439 -33.22 -14.39 25.85
N ARG A 440 -33.98 -15.18 26.62
CA ARG A 440 -34.27 -16.58 26.29
C ARG A 440 -35.51 -16.61 25.40
N TYR A 441 -35.39 -17.22 24.23
CA TYR A 441 -36.46 -17.34 23.26
C TYR A 441 -37.15 -18.70 23.37
N HIS A 442 -38.45 -18.72 23.66
CA HIS A 442 -39.29 -19.91 23.59
C HIS A 442 -39.89 -20.02 22.18
N ALA A 443 -39.06 -20.43 21.21
CA ALA A 443 -39.42 -20.56 19.80
C ALA A 443 -38.72 -21.79 19.17
N PRO A 444 -39.15 -22.25 17.98
CA PRO A 444 -38.40 -23.20 17.17
C PRO A 444 -36.96 -22.76 16.99
N GLN A 445 -36.03 -23.71 16.88
CA GLN A 445 -34.59 -23.44 16.90
C GLN A 445 -34.17 -22.37 15.89
N GLU A 446 -34.63 -22.51 14.66
CA GLU A 446 -34.34 -21.59 13.56
C GLU A 446 -34.78 -20.14 13.87
N VAL A 447 -35.98 -19.98 14.44
CA VAL A 447 -36.48 -18.68 14.90
C VAL A 447 -35.60 -18.13 16.03
N ARG A 448 -35.17 -18.97 16.98
CA ARG A 448 -34.26 -18.52 18.06
C ARG A 448 -32.93 -18.02 17.51
N VAL A 449 -32.38 -18.70 16.51
CA VAL A 449 -31.13 -18.30 15.85
C VAL A 449 -31.32 -16.97 15.11
N ALA A 450 -32.40 -16.84 14.34
CA ALA A 450 -32.75 -15.61 13.63
C ALA A 450 -32.88 -14.40 14.58
N LEU A 451 -33.62 -14.57 15.69
CA LEU A 451 -33.79 -13.53 16.70
C LEU A 451 -32.45 -13.13 17.35
N ARG A 452 -31.59 -14.11 17.65
CA ARG A 452 -30.24 -13.84 18.19
C ARG A 452 -29.38 -13.04 17.21
N LEU A 453 -29.37 -13.40 15.93
CA LEU A 453 -28.64 -12.65 14.90
C LEU A 453 -29.15 -11.20 14.79
N LEU A 454 -30.48 -11.01 14.80
CA LEU A 454 -31.10 -9.69 14.78
C LEU A 454 -30.81 -8.85 16.05
N ASP A 455 -30.47 -9.46 17.17
CA ASP A 455 -30.11 -8.77 18.42
C ASP A 455 -28.65 -8.31 18.47
N MET A 456 -27.78 -8.86 17.61
CA MET A 456 -26.36 -8.47 17.53
C MET A 456 -26.15 -7.06 16.95
N GLY A 457 -27.22 -6.34 16.60
CA GLY A 457 -27.22 -4.94 16.17
C GLY A 457 -26.89 -4.74 14.69
N LYS A 458 -25.87 -5.44 14.16
CA LYS A 458 -25.50 -5.43 12.73
C LYS A 458 -25.05 -6.82 12.27
N PRO A 459 -25.94 -7.83 12.23
CA PRO A 459 -25.57 -9.13 11.69
C PRO A 459 -25.15 -8.95 10.23
N SER A 460 -24.10 -9.64 9.81
CA SER A 460 -23.64 -9.57 8.43
C SER A 460 -22.89 -10.83 8.06
N VAL A 461 -23.07 -11.29 6.82
CA VAL A 461 -22.21 -12.35 6.24
C VAL A 461 -20.83 -11.81 5.85
N TRP A 462 -20.61 -10.50 6.01
CA TRP A 462 -19.36 -9.81 5.71
C TRP A 462 -18.41 -9.85 6.90
N LEU A 463 -17.15 -10.15 6.62
CA LEU A 463 -16.03 -9.81 7.46
C LEU A 463 -15.67 -8.34 7.22
N ARG A 464 -16.04 -7.46 8.17
CA ARG A 464 -15.64 -6.04 8.18
C ARG A 464 -14.57 -5.85 9.26
N SER A 465 -13.38 -5.38 8.89
CA SER A 465 -12.35 -5.04 9.90
C SER A 465 -12.85 -3.89 10.77
N ALA A 466 -12.77 -4.04 12.10
CA ALA A 466 -13.26 -3.05 13.05
C ALA A 466 -12.19 -2.03 13.50
N GLY A 467 -10.91 -2.19 13.09
CA GLY A 467 -9.84 -1.45 13.77
C GLY A 467 -8.52 -1.23 13.01
N THR A 468 -8.29 -1.81 11.84
CA THR A 468 -7.13 -1.39 11.04
C THR A 468 -7.40 -0.03 10.41
N PRO A 469 -6.45 0.93 10.42
CA PRO A 469 -6.66 2.21 9.75
C PRO A 469 -6.82 1.96 8.25
N PHE A 470 -8.06 1.83 7.80
CA PHE A 470 -8.43 2.00 6.39
C PHE A 470 -8.03 3.39 5.86
N ALA A 471 -7.59 4.29 6.76
CA ALA A 471 -6.97 5.58 6.48
C ALA A 471 -5.87 5.56 5.40
N ARG A 472 -5.33 4.39 5.04
CA ARG A 472 -4.32 4.24 3.98
C ARG A 472 -4.87 3.72 2.65
N ASP A 473 -6.10 3.20 2.62
CA ASP A 473 -6.82 2.82 1.41
C ASP A 473 -8.21 3.49 1.37
N PHE A 474 -8.19 4.81 1.18
CA PHE A 474 -9.38 5.67 1.20
C PHE A 474 -10.49 5.19 0.23
N GLY A 475 -10.10 4.61 -0.91
CA GLY A 475 -11.04 4.05 -1.89
C GLY A 475 -11.77 2.80 -1.38
N LEU A 476 -11.07 1.94 -0.62
CA LEU A 476 -11.67 0.78 0.04
C LEU A 476 -12.56 1.21 1.21
N GLN A 477 -12.08 2.16 2.02
CA GLN A 477 -12.81 2.70 3.17
C GLN A 477 -14.17 3.26 2.76
N LEU A 478 -14.18 4.19 1.79
CA LEU A 478 -15.40 4.82 1.32
C LEU A 478 -16.42 3.79 0.82
N ARG A 479 -15.97 2.72 0.17
CA ARG A 479 -16.89 1.68 -0.33
C ARG A 479 -17.42 0.74 0.76
N MET A 480 -16.61 0.43 1.77
CA MET A 480 -17.06 -0.39 2.90
C MET A 480 -18.02 0.38 3.80
N ASP A 481 -17.73 1.66 4.03
CA ASP A 481 -18.55 2.54 4.86
C ASP A 481 -19.83 2.97 4.12
N SER A 482 -19.80 3.05 2.78
CA SER A 482 -20.99 3.41 1.98
C SER A 482 -21.98 2.25 1.75
N ARG A 483 -21.68 1.02 2.20
CA ARG A 483 -22.55 -0.15 1.98
C ARG A 483 -23.09 -0.71 3.29
N GLU A 484 -24.37 -0.48 3.52
CA GLU A 484 -25.10 -0.92 4.72
C GLU A 484 -25.76 -2.31 4.57
N SER A 485 -25.62 -2.97 3.42
CA SER A 485 -26.18 -4.32 3.22
C SER A 485 -25.52 -5.36 4.13
N ILE A 486 -26.33 -6.27 4.65
CA ILE A 486 -25.89 -7.40 5.46
C ILE A 486 -25.44 -8.60 4.60
N ASP A 487 -25.87 -8.67 3.33
CA ASP A 487 -25.60 -9.72 2.32
C ASP A 487 -24.43 -9.38 1.41
N LEU A 488 -23.69 -10.38 0.91
CA LEU A 488 -22.55 -10.16 0.01
C LEU A 488 -22.98 -9.45 -1.28
N GLY A 489 -22.24 -8.39 -1.63
CA GLY A 489 -22.49 -7.66 -2.88
C GLY A 489 -22.10 -8.47 -4.12
N LEU A 490 -22.67 -8.11 -5.27
CA LEU A 490 -22.40 -8.76 -6.57
C LEU A 490 -20.90 -8.85 -6.91
N GLU A 491 -20.10 -7.89 -6.46
CA GLU A 491 -18.65 -7.91 -6.69
C GLU A 491 -17.94 -9.09 -5.99
N PHE A 492 -18.50 -9.61 -4.89
CA PHE A 492 -17.98 -10.80 -4.22
C PHE A 492 -18.37 -12.06 -4.97
N GLN A 493 -19.62 -12.16 -5.43
CA GLN A 493 -20.10 -13.30 -6.23
C GLN A 493 -19.31 -13.47 -7.53
N THR A 494 -18.93 -12.36 -8.15
CA THR A 494 -18.16 -12.35 -9.41
C THR A 494 -16.64 -12.35 -9.21
N GLY A 495 -16.15 -12.20 -7.97
CA GLY A 495 -14.74 -11.98 -7.67
C GLY A 495 -14.17 -10.66 -8.21
N ALA A 496 -15.00 -9.78 -8.79
CA ALA A 496 -14.55 -8.54 -9.44
C ALA A 496 -13.79 -7.62 -8.48
N PHE A 497 -14.08 -7.68 -7.18
CA PHE A 497 -13.35 -6.89 -6.19
C PHE A 497 -11.89 -7.31 -6.03
N LEU A 498 -11.54 -8.59 -6.20
CA LEU A 498 -10.16 -9.05 -6.00
C LEU A 498 -9.22 -8.43 -7.03
N ASN A 499 -9.65 -8.33 -8.28
CA ASN A 499 -8.88 -7.66 -9.33
C ASN A 499 -8.65 -6.19 -8.99
N ARG A 500 -9.69 -5.51 -8.53
CA ARG A 500 -9.61 -4.11 -8.12
C ARG A 500 -8.66 -3.93 -6.94
N ASP A 501 -8.80 -4.75 -5.91
CA ASP A 501 -7.99 -4.66 -4.70
C ASP A 501 -6.52 -5.00 -5.00
N TYR A 502 -6.27 -5.96 -5.90
CA TYR A 502 -4.94 -6.21 -6.45
C TYR A 502 -4.41 -5.01 -7.24
N GLU A 503 -5.22 -4.38 -8.10
CA GLU A 503 -4.80 -3.18 -8.83
C GLU A 503 -4.41 -2.05 -7.89
N TYR A 504 -5.19 -1.82 -6.83
CA TYR A 504 -4.86 -0.85 -5.77
C TYR A 504 -3.60 -1.24 -5.01
N TYR A 505 -3.49 -2.50 -4.56
CA TYR A 505 -2.31 -3.02 -3.87
C TYR A 505 -1.02 -2.73 -4.64
N MET A 506 -1.07 -2.95 -5.95
CA MET A 506 0.07 -2.79 -6.83
C MET A 506 0.40 -1.32 -7.18
N LEU A 507 -0.51 -0.38 -6.87
CA LEU A 507 -0.30 1.06 -6.97
C LEU A 507 0.13 1.70 -5.65
N GLN A 508 -0.18 1.06 -4.51
CA GLN A 508 0.07 1.63 -3.19
C GLN A 508 1.43 1.20 -2.62
N LYS A 509 2.13 2.15 -2.00
CA LYS A 509 3.27 1.88 -1.10
C LYS A 509 2.72 1.62 0.33
N PRO A 510 3.29 0.70 1.12
CA PRO A 510 2.80 0.30 2.46
C PRO A 510 2.59 1.46 3.45
N SER A 511 3.32 2.56 3.27
CA SER A 511 3.22 3.79 4.06
C SER A 511 4.07 4.86 3.41
N TYR A 512 3.95 6.09 3.89
CA TYR A 512 4.36 7.35 3.28
C TYR A 512 3.30 7.86 2.28
N GLY A 513 2.44 8.75 2.79
CA GLY A 513 1.47 9.55 2.03
C GLY A 513 2.08 10.49 0.99
N GLY A 514 3.26 10.16 0.44
CA GLY A 514 3.97 10.88 -0.59
C GLY A 514 3.97 10.22 -1.97
N GLY A 515 3.64 8.92 -2.10
CA GLY A 515 3.77 8.20 -3.38
C GLY A 515 2.90 8.78 -4.50
N VAL A 516 1.60 8.94 -4.24
CA VAL A 516 0.66 9.48 -5.23
C VAL A 516 0.95 10.95 -5.53
N PRO A 517 1.09 11.87 -4.55
CA PRO A 517 1.38 13.27 -4.87
C PRO A 517 2.78 13.50 -5.47
N ALA A 518 3.78 12.66 -5.17
CA ALA A 518 5.10 12.73 -5.81
C ALA A 518 5.09 12.22 -7.24
N MET A 519 4.39 11.11 -7.52
CA MET A 519 4.13 10.64 -8.89
C MET A 519 3.44 11.72 -9.73
N TRP A 520 2.39 12.35 -9.20
CA TRP A 520 1.69 13.46 -9.86
C TRP A 520 2.61 14.64 -10.17
N ARG A 521 3.62 14.91 -9.35
CA ARG A 521 4.60 15.98 -9.60
C ARG A 521 5.64 15.57 -10.64
N ALA A 522 6.16 14.35 -10.56
CA ALA A 522 7.04 13.81 -11.58
C ALA A 522 6.37 13.84 -12.95
N LEU A 523 5.13 13.34 -13.06
CA LEU A 523 4.36 13.36 -14.31
C LEU A 523 4.12 14.78 -14.84
N ARG A 524 3.79 15.75 -13.97
CA ARG A 524 3.65 17.16 -14.36
C ARG A 524 4.95 17.79 -14.89
N ARG A 525 6.11 17.42 -14.35
CA ARG A 525 7.42 17.92 -14.82
C ARG A 525 7.80 17.42 -16.21
N HIS A 526 7.32 16.24 -16.57
CA HIS A 526 7.55 15.63 -17.87
C HIS A 526 6.53 16.06 -18.93
N ASP A 527 5.61 16.97 -18.60
CA ASP A 527 4.56 17.44 -19.51
C ASP A 527 3.77 16.28 -20.13
N PHE A 528 3.46 15.26 -19.31
CA PHE A 528 2.49 14.25 -19.72
C PHE A 528 1.14 14.96 -19.81
N PRO A 529 0.59 15.20 -21.02
CA PRO A 529 -0.67 15.90 -21.16
C PRO A 529 -1.70 15.12 -20.38
N SER A 530 -2.33 15.77 -19.39
CA SER A 530 -3.42 15.26 -18.56
C SER A 530 -3.35 13.75 -18.38
N VAL A 531 -2.57 13.28 -17.38
CA VAL A 531 -2.64 11.89 -16.92
C VAL A 531 -4.12 11.52 -16.96
N PRO A 532 -4.53 10.55 -17.81
CA PRO A 532 -5.94 10.28 -18.00
C PRO A 532 -6.55 10.10 -16.62
N ASP A 533 -7.68 10.77 -16.37
CA ASP A 533 -8.38 10.72 -15.09
C ASP A 533 -8.29 9.29 -14.58
N LEU A 534 -7.78 9.09 -13.37
CA LEU A 534 -7.64 7.75 -12.80
C LEU A 534 -8.98 7.00 -12.86
N GLU A 535 -10.10 7.73 -12.95
CA GLU A 535 -11.44 7.22 -13.29
C GLU A 535 -11.50 6.34 -14.55
N THR A 536 -10.71 6.63 -15.58
CA THR A 536 -10.56 5.82 -16.81
C THR A 536 -9.53 4.69 -16.71
N PHE A 537 -8.68 4.70 -15.68
CA PHE A 537 -7.76 3.59 -15.38
C PHE A 537 -8.32 2.58 -14.39
N PHE A 538 -9.42 2.90 -13.72
CA PHE A 538 -10.24 1.90 -13.06
C PHE A 538 -11.02 1.17 -14.15
N PRO A 539 -10.77 -0.12 -14.42
CA PRO A 539 -11.69 -0.87 -15.26
C PRO A 539 -13.07 -0.81 -14.60
N THR A 540 -13.95 0.00 -15.19
CA THR A 540 -15.39 -0.06 -14.96
C THR A 540 -15.86 -1.42 -15.47
N GLY A 541 -16.20 -2.28 -14.52
CA GLY A 541 -17.03 -3.45 -14.77
C GLY A 541 -16.28 -4.74 -15.14
N PRO A 542 -16.96 -5.88 -14.94
CA PRO A 542 -16.41 -7.20 -15.19
C PRO A 542 -16.24 -7.35 -16.71
N GLN A 543 -15.00 -7.43 -17.18
CA GLN A 543 -14.72 -8.05 -18.47
C GLN A 543 -14.25 -9.47 -18.22
N ASP A 544 -14.90 -10.43 -18.88
CA ASP A 544 -14.81 -11.89 -18.74
C ASP A 544 -13.43 -12.53 -19.03
N ARG A 545 -12.30 -11.86 -18.78
CA ARG A 545 -10.94 -12.36 -19.10
C ARG A 545 -9.97 -12.42 -17.93
N TYR A 546 -10.41 -12.20 -16.70
CA TYR A 546 -9.52 -12.04 -15.55
C TYR A 546 -9.65 -13.13 -14.47
N SER A 547 -10.52 -14.13 -14.66
CA SER A 547 -10.78 -15.24 -13.72
C SER A 547 -9.64 -16.25 -13.55
N GLN A 548 -8.53 -16.14 -14.29
CA GLN A 548 -7.43 -17.12 -14.27
C GLN A 548 -6.11 -16.59 -13.66
N ARG A 549 -6.11 -15.42 -13.01
CA ARG A 549 -4.84 -14.73 -12.68
C ARG A 549 -4.22 -15.03 -11.32
N PHE A 550 -5.00 -15.54 -10.36
CA PHE A 550 -4.49 -15.77 -9.00
C PHE A 550 -4.73 -17.22 -8.58
N PRO A 551 -3.70 -17.95 -8.12
CA PRO A 551 -3.85 -19.28 -7.55
C PRO A 551 -4.89 -19.34 -6.43
N VAL A 552 -5.02 -18.29 -5.61
CA VAL A 552 -6.01 -18.27 -4.52
C VAL A 552 -7.45 -18.45 -4.99
N LEU A 553 -7.77 -18.08 -6.24
CA LEU A 553 -9.15 -18.20 -6.77
C LEU A 553 -9.62 -19.65 -6.86
N THR A 554 -8.69 -20.62 -6.94
CA THR A 554 -9.02 -22.06 -6.97
C THR A 554 -9.37 -22.60 -5.59
N LEU A 555 -9.15 -21.82 -4.53
CA LEU A 555 -9.43 -22.20 -3.15
C LEU A 555 -10.79 -21.67 -2.67
N LEU A 556 -11.50 -20.90 -3.49
CA LEU A 556 -12.66 -20.14 -3.04
C LEU A 556 -13.95 -20.95 -3.18
N ALA A 557 -14.83 -20.77 -2.19
CA ALA A 557 -16.10 -21.47 -2.09
C ALA A 557 -17.18 -20.78 -2.94
N TRP A 558 -16.99 -20.73 -4.26
CA TRP A 558 -17.89 -19.99 -5.15
C TRP A 558 -19.35 -20.41 -4.97
N ASP A 559 -19.64 -21.70 -4.85
CA ASP A 559 -21.01 -22.21 -4.67
C ASP A 559 -21.66 -21.66 -3.39
N GLU A 560 -20.89 -21.51 -2.32
CA GLU A 560 -21.34 -20.91 -1.07
C GLU A 560 -21.51 -19.40 -1.20
N VAL A 561 -20.50 -18.71 -1.76
CA VAL A 561 -20.50 -17.25 -1.94
C VAL A 561 -21.69 -16.77 -2.77
N HIS A 562 -22.11 -17.53 -3.78
CA HIS A 562 -23.29 -17.17 -4.59
C HIS A 562 -24.58 -17.18 -3.76
N GLN A 563 -24.72 -18.13 -2.83
CA GLN A 563 -25.89 -18.24 -1.94
C GLN A 563 -25.94 -17.12 -0.91
N LEU A 564 -24.80 -16.54 -0.54
CA LEU A 564 -24.71 -15.45 0.44
C LEU A 564 -25.01 -14.05 -0.13
N GLY A 565 -25.50 -13.95 -1.37
CA GLY A 565 -25.77 -12.69 -2.04
C GLY A 565 -27.11 -12.05 -1.73
N VAL A 566 -27.33 -10.84 -2.26
CA VAL A 566 -28.47 -9.97 -1.94
C VAL A 566 -29.87 -10.60 -2.19
N CYS A 567 -29.99 -11.58 -3.08
CA CYS A 567 -31.28 -12.23 -3.38
C CYS A 567 -31.55 -13.53 -2.60
N HIS A 568 -30.52 -14.16 -2.02
CA HIS A 568 -30.63 -15.49 -1.40
C HIS A 568 -29.96 -15.59 -0.03
N GLY A 569 -29.30 -14.52 0.42
CA GLY A 569 -28.45 -14.51 1.60
C GLY A 569 -29.20 -14.35 2.91
N LEU A 570 -28.52 -13.71 3.85
CA LEU A 570 -28.98 -13.55 5.22
C LEU A 570 -30.27 -12.73 5.33
N SER A 571 -30.42 -11.65 4.56
CA SER A 571 -31.63 -10.83 4.63
C SER A 571 -32.88 -11.59 4.17
N GLN A 572 -32.74 -12.41 3.12
CA GLN A 572 -33.80 -13.29 2.64
C GLN A 572 -34.18 -14.30 3.71
N ARG A 573 -33.21 -15.05 4.24
CA ARG A 573 -33.47 -16.10 5.23
C ARG A 573 -34.08 -15.55 6.52
N LEU A 574 -33.55 -14.44 7.04
CA LEU A 574 -34.11 -13.77 8.22
C LEU A 574 -35.56 -13.33 7.98
N ALA A 575 -35.86 -12.78 6.81
CA ALA A 575 -37.20 -12.35 6.48
C ALA A 575 -38.17 -13.53 6.39
N GLU A 576 -37.83 -14.58 5.65
CA GLU A 576 -38.67 -15.79 5.51
C GLU A 576 -39.01 -16.38 6.87
N VAL A 577 -38.00 -16.67 7.69
CA VAL A 577 -38.17 -17.32 8.99
C VAL A 577 -39.04 -16.48 9.93
N ILE A 578 -38.77 -15.17 10.02
CA ILE A 578 -39.50 -14.29 10.95
C ILE A 578 -40.92 -14.01 10.47
N ILE A 579 -41.12 -13.80 9.17
CA ILE A 579 -42.46 -13.54 8.62
C ILE A 579 -43.34 -14.79 8.73
N HIS A 580 -42.84 -15.98 8.34
CA HIS A 580 -43.62 -17.22 8.48
C HIS A 580 -43.93 -17.51 9.95
N TRP A 581 -42.94 -17.40 10.83
CA TRP A 581 -43.17 -17.63 12.26
C TRP A 581 -44.24 -16.69 12.84
N ALA A 582 -44.18 -15.39 12.50
CA ALA A 582 -45.16 -14.43 12.98
C ALA A 582 -46.56 -14.65 12.38
N ASP A 583 -46.65 -15.04 11.11
CA ASP A 583 -47.95 -15.32 10.46
C ASP A 583 -48.60 -16.57 11.06
N GLU A 584 -47.87 -17.69 11.14
CA GLU A 584 -48.36 -18.95 11.72
C GLU A 584 -48.71 -18.83 13.20
N SER A 585 -47.90 -18.11 13.98
CA SER A 585 -48.11 -17.99 15.44
C SER A 585 -49.21 -16.99 15.81
N SER A 586 -49.56 -16.07 14.91
CA SER A 586 -50.60 -15.04 15.15
C SER A 586 -51.99 -15.41 14.61
N ASP A 587 -52.13 -16.57 13.96
CA ASP A 587 -53.41 -17.09 13.47
C ASP A 587 -54.25 -17.83 14.53
N GLY A 588 -53.67 -18.11 15.71
CA GLY A 588 -54.38 -18.73 16.83
C GLY A 588 -55.17 -17.73 17.69
N TRP A 589 -56.49 -17.95 17.84
CA TRP A 589 -57.37 -17.12 18.70
C TRP A 589 -56.94 -17.12 20.19
N PHE A 590 -56.26 -18.16 20.68
CA PHE A 590 -56.26 -18.50 22.12
C PHE A 590 -54.95 -18.41 22.93
N ASP A 591 -53.84 -17.89 22.42
CA ASP A 591 -52.62 -17.73 23.25
C ASP A 591 -51.87 -16.40 22.98
N ASN A 592 -52.52 -15.27 23.27
CA ASN A 592 -51.84 -13.96 23.30
C ASN A 592 -51.22 -13.71 24.68
N TRP A 593 -49.96 -14.09 24.85
CA TRP A 593 -49.12 -13.55 25.91
C TRP A 593 -48.45 -12.28 25.40
N THR A 594 -48.67 -11.14 26.06
CA THR A 594 -48.19 -9.81 25.63
C THR A 594 -46.69 -9.75 25.32
N ASP A 595 -45.89 -10.58 26.01
CA ASP A 595 -44.45 -10.64 25.83
C ASP A 595 -44.04 -11.30 24.50
N GLN A 596 -44.81 -12.28 24.01
CA GLN A 596 -44.56 -12.92 22.72
C GLN A 596 -44.97 -12.00 21.56
N ASP A 597 -46.10 -11.29 21.70
CA ASP A 597 -46.58 -10.32 20.71
C ASP A 597 -45.59 -9.18 20.51
N GLU A 598 -45.07 -8.60 21.59
CA GLU A 598 -44.08 -7.52 21.50
C GLU A 598 -42.76 -8.02 20.90
N MET A 599 -42.39 -9.28 21.16
CA MET A 599 -41.21 -9.92 20.56
C MET A 599 -41.37 -10.14 19.05
N MET A 600 -42.51 -10.69 18.61
CA MET A 600 -42.84 -10.85 17.20
C MET A 600 -42.85 -9.49 16.48
N ALA A 601 -43.50 -8.51 17.08
CA ALA A 601 -43.61 -7.16 16.52
C ALA A 601 -42.24 -6.47 16.39
N GLU A 602 -41.37 -6.58 17.40
CA GLU A 602 -40.01 -6.03 17.33
C GLU A 602 -39.15 -6.76 16.28
N ALA A 603 -39.29 -8.09 16.15
CA ALA A 603 -38.61 -8.84 15.10
C ALA A 603 -39.06 -8.39 13.70
N LEU A 604 -40.36 -8.26 13.46
CA LEU A 604 -40.91 -7.74 12.21
C LEU A 604 -40.42 -6.31 11.91
N ARG A 605 -40.40 -5.44 12.93
CA ARG A 605 -39.83 -4.09 12.79
C ARG A 605 -38.37 -4.12 12.35
N LYS A 606 -37.55 -5.02 12.91
CA LYS A 606 -36.16 -5.18 12.46
C LYS A 606 -36.07 -5.62 11.01
N ILE A 607 -36.95 -6.51 10.54
CA ILE A 607 -37.06 -6.87 9.11
C ILE A 607 -37.45 -5.65 8.26
N VAL A 608 -38.40 -4.82 8.71
CA VAL A 608 -38.78 -3.57 8.01
C VAL A 608 -37.59 -2.61 7.91
N VAL A 609 -36.87 -2.40 9.01
CA VAL A 609 -35.68 -1.51 9.03
C VAL A 609 -34.57 -2.07 8.14
N MET A 610 -34.30 -3.37 8.22
CA MET A 610 -33.35 -4.06 7.36
C MET A 610 -33.71 -3.88 5.87
N GLY A 611 -34.98 -4.06 5.51
CA GLY A 611 -35.47 -3.88 4.14
C GLY A 611 -35.40 -2.44 3.60
N ARG A 612 -35.11 -1.44 4.43
CA ARG A 612 -34.82 -0.07 3.97
C ARG A 612 -33.42 0.04 3.34
N TYR A 613 -32.49 -0.81 3.76
CA TYR A 613 -31.07 -0.75 3.40
C TYR A 613 -30.55 -2.01 2.69
N ALA A 614 -31.28 -3.14 2.78
CA ALA A 614 -31.01 -4.40 2.09
C ALA A 614 -32.09 -4.63 1.01
N SER A 615 -31.68 -4.55 -0.25
CA SER A 615 -32.52 -4.22 -1.40
C SER A 615 -32.95 -5.42 -2.27
N GLY A 616 -32.91 -6.65 -1.74
CA GLY A 616 -33.20 -7.85 -2.55
C GLY A 616 -34.13 -8.92 -1.98
N ALA A 617 -34.45 -8.89 -0.68
CA ALA A 617 -35.27 -9.95 -0.09
C ALA A 617 -36.72 -9.90 -0.58
N LEU A 618 -37.22 -11.04 -1.10
CA LEU A 618 -38.58 -11.24 -1.59
C LEU A 618 -39.24 -12.42 -0.86
N VAL A 619 -40.31 -12.18 -0.13
CA VAL A 619 -41.17 -13.24 0.43
C VAL A 619 -42.44 -13.29 -0.41
N ASP A 620 -42.86 -14.46 -0.89
CA ASP A 620 -43.98 -14.67 -1.82
C ASP A 620 -44.02 -13.69 -3.00
N GLY A 621 -42.85 -13.36 -3.56
CA GLY A 621 -42.72 -12.44 -4.70
C GLY A 621 -42.93 -10.96 -4.37
N LYS A 622 -43.06 -10.58 -3.09
CA LYS A 622 -43.16 -9.19 -2.62
C LYS A 622 -41.93 -8.82 -1.79
N PRO A 623 -41.50 -7.54 -1.78
CA PRO A 623 -40.43 -7.09 -0.90
C PRO A 623 -40.68 -7.49 0.56
N ALA A 624 -39.70 -8.16 1.17
CA ALA A 624 -39.79 -8.65 2.55
C ALA A 624 -40.19 -7.55 3.55
N GLY A 625 -39.61 -6.35 3.40
CA GLY A 625 -39.95 -5.20 4.25
C GLY A 625 -41.40 -4.75 4.10
N GLN A 626 -42.00 -4.89 2.91
CA GLN A 626 -43.41 -4.59 2.69
C GLN A 626 -44.31 -5.61 3.41
N GLN A 627 -43.97 -6.89 3.27
CA GLN A 627 -44.72 -7.96 3.93
C GLN A 627 -44.64 -7.86 5.44
N ALA A 628 -43.44 -7.70 5.99
CA ALA A 628 -43.23 -7.52 7.41
C ALA A 628 -43.98 -6.30 7.96
N PHE A 629 -44.00 -5.19 7.21
CA PHE A 629 -44.76 -4.00 7.58
C PHE A 629 -46.28 -4.27 7.58
N ALA A 630 -46.79 -4.94 6.55
CA ALA A 630 -48.21 -5.28 6.47
C ALA A 630 -48.64 -6.20 7.62
N LEU A 631 -47.82 -7.20 7.95
CA LEU A 631 -48.08 -8.13 9.06
C LEU A 631 -47.99 -7.41 10.41
N LEU A 632 -46.97 -6.58 10.61
CA LEU A 632 -46.80 -5.75 11.82
C LEU A 632 -48.02 -4.86 12.09
N GLN A 633 -48.51 -4.14 11.07
CA GLN A 633 -49.62 -3.21 11.23
C GLN A 633 -50.99 -3.89 11.34
N SER A 634 -51.15 -5.09 10.76
CA SER A 634 -52.43 -5.82 10.79
C SER A 634 -52.61 -6.69 12.03
N ARG A 635 -51.57 -7.40 12.47
CA ARG A 635 -51.64 -8.34 13.59
C ARG A 635 -51.19 -7.75 14.92
N PHE A 636 -50.33 -6.73 14.89
CA PHE A 636 -49.73 -6.14 16.11
C PHE A 636 -49.88 -4.61 16.22
N PRO A 637 -51.05 -4.01 15.90
CA PRO A 637 -51.20 -2.56 15.79
C PRO A 637 -50.90 -1.78 17.08
N ASP A 638 -51.09 -2.40 18.25
CA ASP A 638 -50.97 -1.73 19.54
C ASP A 638 -49.56 -1.76 20.16
N THR A 639 -48.64 -2.52 19.56
CA THR A 639 -47.26 -2.70 20.05
C THR A 639 -46.42 -1.42 19.88
N GLN A 640 -45.32 -1.30 20.64
CA GLN A 640 -44.42 -0.15 20.48
C GLN A 640 -43.71 -0.21 19.12
N ALA A 641 -43.37 -1.42 18.67
CA ALA A 641 -42.73 -1.65 17.38
C ALA A 641 -43.57 -1.16 16.18
N ALA A 642 -44.89 -1.41 16.19
CA ALA A 642 -45.81 -0.93 15.15
C ALA A 642 -45.92 0.60 15.16
N LYS A 643 -46.07 1.21 16.35
CA LYS A 643 -46.12 2.67 16.53
C LYS A 643 -44.82 3.36 16.08
N ALA A 644 -43.66 2.75 16.33
CA ALA A 644 -42.36 3.24 15.91
C ALA A 644 -42.09 3.07 14.41
N THR A 645 -42.96 2.36 13.69
CA THR A 645 -42.80 2.04 12.26
C THR A 645 -44.06 2.46 11.49
N PRO A 646 -44.36 3.78 11.37
CA PRO A 646 -45.61 4.25 10.75
C PRO A 646 -45.64 4.13 9.22
N TYR A 647 -44.49 3.95 8.58
CA TYR A 647 -44.36 3.82 7.14
C TYR A 647 -43.22 2.88 6.75
N TRP A 648 -43.30 2.40 5.51
CA TRP A 648 -42.28 1.62 4.83
C TRP A 648 -41.84 2.32 3.53
N TYR A 649 -40.57 2.16 3.16
CA TYR A 649 -39.99 2.64 1.91
C TYR A 649 -39.22 1.51 1.23
N PHE A 650 -39.17 1.54 -0.10
CA PHE A 650 -38.43 0.60 -0.91
C PHE A 650 -37.31 1.32 -1.67
N GLN A 651 -36.11 0.75 -1.66
CA GLN A 651 -35.02 1.15 -2.52
C GLN A 651 -34.72 -0.01 -3.47
N ASP A 652 -35.10 0.13 -4.75
CA ASP A 652 -34.86 -0.91 -5.77
C ASP A 652 -33.37 -0.97 -6.12
N GLN A 653 -32.70 -2.08 -5.83
CA GLN A 653 -31.36 -2.38 -6.37
C GLN A 653 -31.33 -3.71 -7.16
N GLY A 654 -32.49 -4.22 -7.57
CA GLY A 654 -32.60 -5.29 -8.55
C GLY A 654 -32.31 -6.71 -8.06
N CYS A 655 -33.36 -7.43 -7.67
CA CYS A 655 -33.49 -8.88 -7.90
C CYS A 655 -34.47 -9.11 -9.08
N ARG A 656 -34.31 -8.33 -10.16
CA ARG A 656 -35.11 -8.52 -11.38
C ARG A 656 -34.43 -9.57 -12.25
N LYS A 657 -35.20 -10.58 -12.63
CA LYS A 657 -34.82 -11.70 -13.51
C LYS A 657 -34.21 -11.25 -14.83
#